data_AF-A0A932X8Y9-F1
#
_entry.id   AF-A0A932X8Y9-F1
#
_cell.length_a   1.000
_cell.length_b   1.000
_cell.length_c   1.000
_cell.angle_alpha   90.00
_cell.angle_beta   90.00
_cell.angle_gamma   90.00
#
_symmetry.space_group_name_H-M   'P 1'
#
loop_
_entity.id
_entity.type
_entity.pdbx_description
1 polymer ?
#
loop_
_entity_poly.entity_id
_entity_poly.type
_entity_poly.pdbx_seq_one_letter_code
_entity_poly.pdbx_strand_id
1 'polypeptide(L)'
;MATEIRQRNMVQRLDGRMVNAGRLRGMLTVCATGCCCGHIDRGFAPVDTHLYHTEWERRRLRNKVHLSQGGCLGPCVLANVTLLLMDGRPHWFHSINDPAIVHAIYDYIELLLEDAGALPPAILRPHLFNGFAWDGAAADVAPPAHPADAPPIPLGDGILLFTQADTDLLTLAQARRQLPADFAPIDAAHVGKLPDDDAVGALLDAKLPAAQIVVARLHSTRSFVHGLDRLRRWAAETGGMLLCLPAVEAFDPDLMQRSTVGIPLTQAISAYFQCGGVDNLVNGLQCLSDHLLVSGWGFEQPQELPLHGVYELVTGDWGLVTGADSSYVASHAQPDSQSPITSHQSPTVGILFYRSHLLSGNTAFIDAIVRELRARGLATRAIYTQSLKECDEDGMPVALKLMQQAGPVDVIVSTLSFALGDKEAIFARLDAPIVQAITSSSDEAAWQRNGRGLGPLDTAMNVAIPEFDGRIIGVPVSFKEETEEGGARYAPNPERIARLAGMVERLVALRRKPNAEKRIAVVFTNSAAKASRVGNAVGLDAPASLLALLQRMKDEGYAIEGLPATSDELLLNLIDRCSYDTTWLTDAQLARAYKVPVFRYAEWFAAAPASSRRDMARQWGEPPGKAYVHYPPSPEPGGGDGGG
;
A
#
# COMPACT_ATOMS: atom_id res chain seq x y z
N MET A 1 52.40 -22.24 6.49
CA MET A 1 51.93 -20.86 6.66
C MET A 1 51.24 -20.44 5.37
N ALA A 2 49.93 -20.64 5.30
CA ALA A 2 49.10 -20.10 4.22
C ALA A 2 48.52 -18.78 4.74
N THR A 3 48.83 -17.69 4.06
CA THR A 3 48.39 -16.34 4.42
C THR A 3 46.90 -16.23 4.14
N GLU A 4 46.07 -16.22 5.19
CA GLU A 4 44.64 -15.88 5.08
C GLU A 4 44.51 -14.48 4.48
N ILE A 5 44.03 -14.42 3.23
CA ILE A 5 43.66 -13.16 2.59
C ILE A 5 42.37 -12.70 3.26
N ARG A 6 42.46 -11.76 4.20
CA ARG A 6 41.30 -11.07 4.79
C ARG A 6 40.50 -10.38 3.68
N GLN A 7 39.37 -10.95 3.27
CA GLN A 7 38.34 -10.26 2.49
C GLN A 7 37.92 -9.00 3.27
N ARG A 8 38.08 -7.82 2.65
CA ARG A 8 37.70 -6.53 3.25
C ARG A 8 36.25 -6.26 2.87
N ASN A 9 35.36 -6.13 3.85
CA ASN A 9 33.97 -5.74 3.61
C ASN A 9 33.92 -4.22 3.56
N MET A 10 33.76 -3.64 2.37
CA MET A 10 33.82 -2.19 2.19
C MET A 10 32.40 -1.62 2.16
N VAL A 11 32.04 -0.82 3.16
CA VAL A 11 30.72 -0.18 3.29
C VAL A 11 30.87 1.31 3.02
N GLN A 12 29.95 1.88 2.23
CA GLN A 12 29.94 3.31 1.92
C GLN A 12 29.14 4.07 2.98
N ARG A 13 29.75 5.02 3.69
CA ARG A 13 29.04 5.93 4.60
C ARG A 13 28.33 7.04 3.82
N LEU A 14 27.38 7.72 4.46
CA LEU A 14 26.65 8.89 3.93
C LEU A 14 27.56 10.06 3.50
N ASP A 15 28.80 10.13 4.02
CA ASP A 15 29.81 11.11 3.58
C ASP A 15 30.56 10.67 2.29
N GLY A 16 30.12 9.58 1.67
CA GLY A 16 30.70 8.99 0.46
C GLY A 16 31.97 8.18 0.70
N ARG A 17 32.48 8.08 1.93
CA ARG A 17 33.72 7.35 2.23
C ARG A 17 33.47 5.85 2.38
N MET A 18 34.27 5.06 1.69
CA MET A 18 34.32 3.61 1.86
C MET A 18 35.12 3.26 3.12
N VAL A 19 34.50 2.55 4.05
CA VAL A 19 35.14 2.04 5.28
C VAL A 19 35.13 0.52 5.29
N ASN A 20 36.22 -0.09 5.78
CA ASN A 20 36.30 -1.54 5.95
C ASN A 20 35.59 -1.94 7.25
N ALA A 21 34.38 -2.48 7.15
CA ALA A 21 33.65 -3.09 8.25
C ALA A 21 34.15 -4.54 8.41
N GLY A 22 34.96 -4.83 9.42
CA GLY A 22 35.40 -6.21 9.66
C GLY A 22 34.20 -7.13 9.91
N ARG A 23 34.17 -8.33 9.32
CA ARG A 23 33.19 -9.37 9.69
C ARG A 23 33.48 -9.81 11.13
N LEU A 24 32.62 -9.43 12.05
CA LEU A 24 32.73 -9.74 13.46
C LEU A 24 32.27 -11.18 13.71
N ARG A 25 32.93 -11.89 14.63
CA ARG A 25 32.58 -13.24 15.11
C ARG A 25 31.59 -13.20 16.28
N GLY A 26 31.37 -12.04 16.88
CA GLY A 26 30.41 -11.90 17.97
C GLY A 26 30.18 -10.46 18.43
N MET A 27 29.32 -10.31 19.45
CA MET A 27 28.96 -9.06 20.09
C MET A 27 28.80 -9.27 21.60
N LEU A 28 29.49 -8.45 22.39
CA LEU A 28 29.33 -8.35 23.83
C LEU A 28 28.48 -7.10 24.14
N THR A 29 27.30 -7.30 24.73
CA THR A 29 26.38 -6.25 25.12
C THR A 29 26.32 -6.16 26.64
N VAL A 30 26.65 -5.00 27.19
CA VAL A 30 26.66 -4.74 28.64
C VAL A 30 25.52 -3.79 28.98
N CYS A 31 24.62 -4.20 29.87
CA CYS A 31 23.57 -3.35 30.39
C CYS A 31 24.20 -2.30 31.34
N ALA A 32 24.37 -1.06 30.85
CA ALA A 32 25.01 0.01 31.62
C ALA A 32 24.12 1.25 31.84
N THR A 33 23.01 1.35 31.11
CA THR A 33 22.09 2.51 31.17
C THR A 33 20.63 2.08 31.29
N GLY A 34 20.37 0.81 31.67
CA GLY A 34 19.03 0.31 31.94
C GLY A 34 18.49 0.82 33.29
N CYS A 35 17.21 0.60 33.60
CA CYS A 35 16.58 1.16 34.81
C CYS A 35 17.12 0.64 36.16
N CYS A 36 18.04 -0.33 36.15
CA CYS A 36 18.63 -1.01 37.33
C CYS A 36 20.17 -1.04 37.30
N CYS A 37 20.79 -1.57 36.23
CA CYS A 37 22.22 -1.82 36.16
C CYS A 37 23.01 -0.51 36.21
N GLY A 38 23.96 -0.38 37.14
CA GLY A 38 24.76 0.83 37.32
C GLY A 38 24.09 1.94 38.14
N HIS A 39 22.81 1.80 38.53
CA HIS A 39 22.11 2.74 39.40
C HIS A 39 22.36 2.47 40.88
N ILE A 40 23.54 2.90 41.36
CA ILE A 40 23.96 2.76 42.76
C ILE A 40 22.99 3.48 43.72
N ASP A 41 22.38 4.58 43.25
CA ASP A 41 21.34 5.33 43.96
C ASP A 41 20.09 4.49 44.28
N ARG A 42 19.88 3.39 43.55
CA ARG A 42 18.75 2.46 43.71
C ARG A 42 19.16 1.15 44.40
N GLY A 43 20.37 1.07 44.96
CA GLY A 43 20.86 -0.10 45.68
C GLY A 43 21.45 -1.21 44.79
N PHE A 44 21.68 -0.94 43.50
CA PHE A 44 22.34 -1.88 42.59
C PHE A 44 23.86 -1.71 42.57
N ALA A 45 24.58 -2.77 42.18
CA ALA A 45 26.04 -2.70 42.03
C ALA A 45 26.45 -1.77 40.86
N PRO A 46 27.62 -1.11 40.94
CA PRO A 46 28.14 -0.34 39.82
C PRO A 46 28.43 -1.24 38.61
N VAL A 47 28.25 -0.72 37.40
CA VAL A 47 28.72 -1.35 36.16
C VAL A 47 30.01 -0.65 35.76
N ASP A 48 31.13 -1.36 35.77
CA ASP A 48 32.43 -0.81 35.37
C ASP A 48 32.58 -0.80 33.84
N THR A 49 31.89 0.14 33.19
CA THR A 49 31.94 0.36 31.74
C THR A 49 33.35 0.61 31.23
N HIS A 50 34.19 1.26 32.05
CA HIS A 50 35.58 1.54 31.74
C HIS A 50 36.41 0.24 31.66
N LEU A 51 36.22 -0.70 32.59
CA LEU A 51 36.90 -1.99 32.58
C LEU A 51 36.56 -2.80 31.32
N TYR A 52 35.28 -2.88 30.96
CA TYR A 52 34.86 -3.54 29.72
C TYR A 52 35.51 -2.89 28.50
N HIS A 53 35.49 -1.56 28.39
CA HIS A 53 36.11 -0.88 27.26
C HIS A 53 37.63 -1.15 27.20
N THR A 54 38.30 -1.05 28.35
CA THR A 54 39.77 -1.23 28.46
C THR A 54 40.19 -2.65 28.12
N GLU A 55 39.50 -3.67 28.61
CA GLU A 55 39.81 -5.07 28.28
C GLU A 55 39.55 -5.39 26.81
N TRP A 56 38.48 -4.86 26.24
CA TRP A 56 38.19 -5.00 24.81
C TRP A 56 39.27 -4.39 23.92
N GLU A 57 39.78 -3.22 24.27
CA GLU A 57 40.90 -2.59 23.56
C GLU A 57 42.22 -3.34 23.78
N ARG A 58 42.54 -3.66 25.03
CA ARG A 58 43.77 -4.36 25.44
C ARG A 58 43.91 -5.71 24.74
N ARG A 59 42.82 -6.47 24.64
CA ARG A 59 42.75 -7.79 23.99
C ARG A 59 42.57 -7.71 22.47
N ARG A 60 42.54 -6.50 21.91
CA ARG A 60 42.46 -6.23 20.46
C ARG A 60 41.23 -6.87 19.81
N LEU A 61 40.10 -6.85 20.51
CA LEU A 61 38.87 -7.50 20.07
C LEU A 61 38.08 -6.68 19.05
N ARG A 62 38.47 -5.44 18.77
CA ARG A 62 37.76 -4.50 17.87
C ARG A 62 37.32 -5.07 16.52
N ASN A 63 38.13 -5.93 15.91
CA ASN A 63 37.84 -6.54 14.61
C ASN A 63 37.34 -7.99 14.71
N LYS A 64 37.00 -8.45 15.91
CA LYS A 64 36.59 -9.83 16.20
C LYS A 64 35.26 -9.89 16.94
N VAL A 65 35.06 -9.06 17.97
CA VAL A 65 33.85 -9.02 18.78
C VAL A 65 33.45 -7.57 19.00
N HIS A 66 32.23 -7.19 18.65
CA HIS A 66 31.73 -5.83 18.91
C HIS A 66 31.44 -5.65 20.40
N LEU A 67 31.64 -4.46 20.93
CA LEU A 67 31.27 -4.12 22.30
C LEU A 67 30.21 -3.03 22.28
N SER A 68 29.04 -3.33 22.82
CA SER A 68 27.96 -2.37 23.05
C SER A 68 27.73 -2.21 24.55
N GLN A 69 27.70 -0.96 25.02
CA GLN A 69 27.47 -0.63 26.43
C GLN A 69 26.31 0.36 26.51
N GLY A 70 25.15 -0.12 26.93
CA GLY A 70 23.94 0.70 26.97
C GLY A 70 22.66 -0.11 26.79
N GLY A 71 21.54 0.54 27.07
CA GLY A 71 20.21 -0.08 27.06
C GLY A 71 19.97 -1.02 28.25
N CYS A 72 18.73 -1.50 28.35
CA CYS A 72 18.33 -2.49 29.34
C CYS A 72 18.31 -3.87 28.72
N LEU A 73 19.00 -4.87 29.30
CA LEU A 73 18.93 -6.25 28.83
C LEU A 73 17.84 -7.09 29.52
N GLY A 74 17.40 -6.68 30.71
CA GLY A 74 16.54 -7.48 31.59
C GLY A 74 17.18 -8.82 32.00
N PRO A 75 16.60 -9.55 32.97
CA PRO A 75 15.63 -9.11 33.97
C PRO A 75 16.31 -8.20 35.01
N CYS A 76 15.64 -7.10 35.37
CA CYS A 76 16.26 -6.00 36.13
C CYS A 76 16.67 -6.33 37.56
N VAL A 77 15.95 -7.26 38.18
CA VAL A 77 16.22 -7.88 39.49
C VAL A 77 17.60 -8.52 39.66
N LEU A 78 18.19 -9.09 38.60
CA LEU A 78 19.47 -9.78 38.72
C LEU A 78 20.66 -8.79 38.68
N ALA A 79 20.41 -7.59 38.13
CA ALA A 79 21.35 -6.51 37.92
C ALA A 79 22.62 -6.89 37.14
N ASN A 80 23.28 -5.87 36.59
CA ASN A 80 24.50 -5.97 35.79
C ASN A 80 24.50 -7.10 34.77
N VAL A 81 23.39 -7.24 34.03
CA VAL A 81 23.22 -8.29 33.02
C VAL A 81 24.12 -8.00 31.82
N THR A 82 24.77 -9.04 31.31
CA THR A 82 25.66 -8.98 30.14
C THR A 82 25.32 -10.11 29.18
N LEU A 83 25.17 -9.80 27.90
CA LEU A 83 24.90 -10.77 26.83
C LEU A 83 26.11 -10.87 25.91
N LEU A 84 26.68 -12.05 25.77
CA LEU A 84 27.67 -12.36 24.75
C LEU A 84 27.01 -13.20 23.65
N LEU A 85 26.91 -12.65 22.44
CA LEU A 85 26.50 -13.38 21.24
C LEU A 85 27.77 -13.78 20.47
N MET A 86 28.09 -15.07 20.40
CA MET A 86 29.26 -15.59 19.67
C MET A 86 28.81 -16.60 18.63
N ASP A 87 29.17 -16.38 17.37
CA ASP A 87 28.81 -17.27 16.26
C ASP A 87 27.31 -17.65 16.26
N GLY A 88 26.44 -16.68 16.56
CA GLY A 88 24.97 -16.84 16.64
C GLY A 88 24.45 -17.48 17.94
N ARG A 89 25.31 -17.82 18.90
CA ARG A 89 24.93 -18.43 20.18
C ARG A 89 24.92 -17.41 21.33
N PRO A 90 23.79 -17.22 22.04
CA PRO A 90 23.72 -16.29 23.15
C PRO A 90 24.20 -16.92 24.47
N HIS A 91 25.07 -16.20 25.17
CA HIS A 91 25.53 -16.51 26.53
C HIS A 91 25.14 -15.35 27.45
N TRP A 92 24.19 -15.61 28.35
CA TRP A 92 23.66 -14.60 29.27
C TRP A 92 24.33 -14.72 30.63
N PHE A 93 24.86 -13.60 31.12
CA PHE A 93 25.49 -13.47 32.42
C PHE A 93 24.73 -12.49 33.29
N HIS A 94 24.63 -12.79 34.59
CA HIS A 94 23.97 -11.91 35.56
C HIS A 94 24.84 -11.60 36.77
N SER A 95 24.46 -10.57 37.51
CA SER A 95 25.12 -10.15 38.75
C SER A 95 26.63 -9.96 38.56
N ILE A 96 27.01 -9.33 37.45
CA ILE A 96 28.40 -9.03 37.11
C ILE A 96 28.85 -7.82 37.91
N ASN A 97 29.15 -8.09 39.17
CA ASN A 97 29.41 -7.09 40.20
C ASN A 97 30.89 -7.04 40.60
N ASP A 98 31.69 -7.99 40.13
CA ASP A 98 33.12 -8.14 40.45
C ASP A 98 33.95 -8.03 39.14
N PRO A 99 34.99 -7.17 39.10
CA PRO A 99 35.96 -7.10 38.01
C PRO A 99 36.52 -8.46 37.55
N ALA A 100 36.70 -9.41 38.47
CA ALA A 100 37.20 -10.75 38.14
C ALA A 100 36.25 -11.51 37.19
N ILE A 101 34.94 -11.29 37.30
CA ILE A 101 33.94 -11.90 36.42
C ILE A 101 34.00 -11.26 35.03
N VAL A 102 34.24 -9.95 34.95
CA VAL A 102 34.45 -9.25 33.67
C VAL A 102 35.66 -9.81 32.93
N HIS A 103 36.79 -10.01 33.63
CA HIS A 103 37.96 -10.66 33.04
C HIS A 103 37.67 -12.08 32.59
N ALA A 104 36.92 -12.86 33.37
CA ALA A 104 36.54 -14.22 32.98
C ALA A 104 35.63 -14.26 31.75
N ILE A 105 34.74 -13.27 31.55
CA ILE A 105 33.95 -13.13 30.31
C ILE A 105 34.88 -12.93 29.12
N TYR A 106 35.90 -12.07 29.25
CA TYR A 106 36.87 -11.87 28.17
C TYR A 106 37.76 -13.09 27.91
N ASP A 107 38.18 -13.81 28.95
CA ASP A 107 38.89 -15.09 28.80
C ASP A 107 38.01 -16.11 28.05
N TYR A 108 36.71 -16.12 28.35
CA TYR A 108 35.75 -16.98 27.65
C TYR A 108 35.54 -16.57 26.20
N ILE A 109 35.53 -15.27 25.88
CA ILE A 109 35.50 -14.78 24.50
C ILE A 109 36.72 -15.28 23.72
N GLU A 110 37.91 -15.20 24.30
CA GLU A 110 39.13 -15.69 23.64
C GLU A 110 39.10 -17.21 23.42
N LEU A 111 38.60 -17.97 24.41
CA LEU A 111 38.35 -19.41 24.25
C LEU A 111 37.36 -19.70 23.11
N LEU A 112 36.24 -18.97 23.02
CA LEU A 112 35.25 -19.14 21.96
C LEU A 112 35.76 -18.75 20.57
N LEU A 113 36.70 -17.80 20.50
CA LEU A 113 37.36 -17.43 19.24
C LEU A 113 38.29 -18.55 18.73
N GLU A 114 38.85 -19.36 19.63
CA GLU A 114 39.68 -20.53 19.30
C GLU A 114 38.85 -21.80 19.06
N ASP A 115 37.82 -22.02 19.87
CA ASP A 115 36.92 -23.16 19.82
C ASP A 115 35.47 -22.74 20.12
N ALA A 116 34.61 -22.71 19.10
CA ALA A 116 33.19 -22.35 19.23
C ALA A 116 32.37 -23.30 20.13
N GLY A 117 32.93 -24.48 20.49
CA GLY A 117 32.35 -25.44 21.42
C GLY A 117 32.82 -25.29 22.86
N ALA A 118 33.70 -24.32 23.17
CA ALA A 118 34.30 -24.18 24.49
C ALA A 118 33.25 -23.99 25.59
N LEU A 119 33.39 -24.78 26.67
CA LEU A 119 32.55 -24.64 27.85
C LEU A 119 32.96 -23.41 28.67
N PRO A 120 32.00 -22.73 29.31
CA PRO A 120 32.29 -21.56 30.13
C PRO A 120 33.16 -21.92 31.35
N PRO A 121 34.16 -21.08 31.68
CA PRO A 121 35.00 -21.22 32.87
C PRO A 121 34.17 -21.42 34.14
N ALA A 122 34.69 -22.19 35.10
CA ALA A 122 33.98 -22.54 36.33
C ALA A 122 33.47 -21.32 37.11
N ILE A 123 34.23 -20.22 37.07
CA ILE A 123 33.86 -18.93 37.70
C ILE A 123 32.64 -18.27 37.05
N LEU A 124 32.36 -18.52 35.76
CA LEU A 124 31.19 -17.96 35.07
C LEU A 124 29.93 -18.81 35.23
N ARG A 125 30.05 -20.09 35.57
CA ARG A 125 28.91 -21.02 35.65
C ARG A 125 27.80 -20.55 36.62
N PRO A 126 28.10 -20.00 37.81
CA PRO A 126 27.07 -19.48 38.72
C PRO A 126 26.37 -18.22 38.21
N HIS A 127 26.95 -17.55 37.22
CA HIS A 127 26.43 -16.32 36.63
C HIS A 127 25.69 -16.57 35.31
N LEU A 128 25.79 -17.79 34.77
CA LEU A 128 25.07 -18.18 33.57
C LEU A 128 23.62 -18.45 33.91
N PHE A 129 22.75 -17.85 33.12
CA PHE A 129 21.32 -18.10 33.21
C PHE A 129 20.71 -18.10 31.83
N ASN A 130 19.44 -18.48 31.77
CA ASN A 130 18.63 -18.20 30.60
C ASN A 130 17.84 -16.92 30.88
N GLY A 131 18.14 -15.85 30.13
CA GLY A 131 17.45 -14.55 30.20
C GLY A 131 15.92 -14.63 30.16
N PHE A 132 15.38 -15.73 29.63
CA PHE A 132 13.97 -15.90 29.31
C PHE A 132 13.25 -16.99 30.13
N ALA A 133 13.95 -17.73 31.00
CA ALA A 133 13.36 -18.76 31.86
C ALA A 133 13.38 -18.40 33.35
N TRP A 134 13.70 -17.14 33.69
CA TRP A 134 13.80 -16.68 35.07
C TRP A 134 12.41 -16.31 35.62
N ASP A 135 11.91 -17.10 36.58
CA ASP A 135 10.55 -17.02 37.15
C ASP A 135 10.47 -16.37 38.55
N GLY A 136 11.59 -15.82 39.04
CA GLY A 136 11.62 -15.01 40.26
C GLY A 136 11.65 -15.78 41.58
N ALA A 137 11.79 -17.11 41.58
CA ALA A 137 11.92 -17.89 42.82
C ALA A 137 13.38 -18.12 43.23
N ALA A 138 13.67 -18.00 44.53
CA ALA A 138 14.93 -18.44 45.11
C ALA A 138 14.98 -19.96 45.27
N ALA A 139 16.16 -20.53 45.03
CA ALA A 139 16.66 -21.89 45.32
C ALA A 139 16.62 -22.94 44.18
N ASP A 140 17.82 -23.48 43.91
CA ASP A 140 18.13 -24.79 43.32
C ASP A 140 17.45 -25.18 42.00
N VAL A 141 17.81 -24.46 40.93
CA VAL A 141 17.67 -24.98 39.57
C VAL A 141 19.00 -25.59 39.16
N ALA A 142 19.06 -26.92 39.10
CA ALA A 142 20.15 -27.60 38.41
C ALA A 142 20.27 -27.01 37.00
N PRO A 143 21.50 -26.71 36.51
CA PRO A 143 21.68 -26.06 35.22
C PRO A 143 20.91 -26.84 34.15
N PRO A 144 20.20 -26.16 33.22
CA PRO A 144 19.53 -26.85 32.14
C PRO A 144 20.54 -27.76 31.46
N ALA A 145 20.18 -29.03 31.26
CA ALA A 145 21.01 -29.93 30.48
C ALA A 145 21.27 -29.25 29.14
N HIS A 146 22.53 -28.90 28.87
CA HIS A 146 22.96 -28.63 27.51
C HIS A 146 22.51 -29.85 26.69
N PRO A 147 21.81 -29.68 25.56
CA PRO A 147 21.58 -30.79 24.65
C PRO A 147 22.94 -31.18 24.07
N ALA A 148 23.67 -32.02 24.81
CA ALA A 148 25.04 -32.39 24.52
C ALA A 148 25.14 -33.65 23.65
N ASP A 149 24.01 -34.28 23.26
CA ASP A 149 24.05 -35.59 22.61
C ASP A 149 23.32 -35.69 21.26
N ALA A 150 22.84 -34.57 20.70
CA ALA A 150 22.32 -34.55 19.32
C ALA A 150 23.23 -33.67 18.43
N PRO A 151 23.68 -34.16 17.26
CA PRO A 151 24.39 -33.29 16.33
C PRO A 151 23.47 -32.12 15.94
N PRO A 152 23.96 -30.87 15.96
CA PRO A 152 23.14 -29.72 15.62
C PRO A 152 22.59 -29.90 14.20
N ILE A 153 21.27 -29.81 14.05
CA ILE A 153 20.65 -29.75 12.73
C ILE A 153 21.18 -28.47 12.07
N PRO A 154 21.77 -28.55 10.87
CA PRO A 154 22.34 -27.37 10.22
C PRO A 154 21.23 -26.33 9.97
N LEU A 155 21.48 -25.10 10.44
CA LEU A 155 20.65 -23.94 10.15
C LEU A 155 20.89 -23.47 8.71
N GLY A 156 19.85 -22.90 8.10
CA GLY A 156 20.02 -22.07 6.90
C GLY A 156 20.64 -20.70 7.24
N ASP A 157 20.64 -19.80 6.26
CA ASP A 157 21.17 -18.43 6.36
C ASP A 157 20.10 -17.35 6.15
N GLY A 158 18.83 -17.75 6.02
CA GLY A 158 17.72 -16.85 5.69
C GLY A 158 16.94 -16.27 6.87
N ILE A 159 16.13 -15.25 6.58
CA ILE A 159 15.13 -14.65 7.47
C ILE A 159 13.74 -15.06 6.98
N LEU A 160 12.92 -15.62 7.85
CA LEU A 160 11.59 -16.11 7.51
C LEU A 160 10.50 -15.36 8.30
N LEU A 161 9.53 -14.77 7.60
CA LEU A 161 8.39 -14.10 8.20
C LEU A 161 7.11 -14.95 8.09
N PHE A 162 6.55 -15.35 9.23
CA PHE A 162 5.19 -15.87 9.33
C PHE A 162 4.25 -14.78 9.82
N THR A 163 3.20 -14.49 9.07
CA THR A 163 2.26 -13.40 9.40
C THR A 163 0.80 -13.79 9.15
N GLN A 164 -0.11 -13.14 9.86
CA GLN A 164 -1.55 -13.20 9.64
C GLN A 164 -2.10 -11.96 8.92
N ALA A 165 -1.22 -11.03 8.52
CA ALA A 165 -1.58 -9.79 7.88
C ALA A 165 -1.05 -9.75 6.43
N ASP A 166 -1.97 -9.66 5.46
CA ASP A 166 -1.64 -9.45 4.04
C ASP A 166 -0.74 -8.20 3.85
N THR A 167 -0.92 -7.16 4.68
CA THR A 167 -0.12 -5.92 4.62
C THR A 167 1.36 -6.15 4.87
N ASP A 168 1.73 -7.08 5.73
CA ASP A 168 3.14 -7.38 6.00
C ASP A 168 3.81 -8.00 4.77
N LEU A 169 3.12 -8.91 4.09
CA LEU A 169 3.61 -9.58 2.88
C LEU A 169 3.78 -8.59 1.73
N LEU A 170 2.81 -7.70 1.54
CA LEU A 170 2.88 -6.64 0.54
C LEU A 170 4.04 -5.68 0.82
N THR A 171 4.20 -5.26 2.08
CA THR A 171 5.31 -4.38 2.48
C THR A 171 6.65 -5.07 2.27
N LEU A 172 6.74 -6.36 2.59
CA LEU A 172 7.96 -7.15 2.44
C LEU A 172 8.36 -7.31 0.98
N ALA A 173 7.42 -7.60 0.08
CA ALA A 173 7.68 -7.68 -1.34
C ALA A 173 8.30 -6.38 -1.89
N GLN A 174 7.88 -5.23 -1.34
CA GLN A 174 8.44 -3.92 -1.67
C GLN A 174 9.82 -3.71 -1.03
N ALA A 175 9.96 -4.01 0.26
CA ALA A 175 11.20 -3.83 1.02
C ALA A 175 12.34 -4.66 0.43
N ARG A 176 12.07 -5.88 -0.03
CA ARG A 176 13.06 -6.76 -0.70
C ARG A 176 13.74 -6.11 -1.90
N ARG A 177 13.05 -5.19 -2.60
CA ARG A 177 13.60 -4.47 -3.76
C ARG A 177 14.55 -3.34 -3.38
N GLN A 178 14.47 -2.86 -2.13
CA GLN A 178 15.33 -1.80 -1.60
C GLN A 178 16.51 -2.34 -0.78
N LEU A 179 16.50 -3.63 -0.43
CA LEU A 179 17.59 -4.26 0.30
C LEU A 179 18.81 -4.51 -0.60
N PRO A 180 20.03 -4.52 -0.03
CA PRO A 180 21.27 -4.85 -0.76
C PRO A 180 21.21 -6.23 -1.43
N ALA A 181 21.92 -6.39 -2.56
CA ALA A 181 21.90 -7.64 -3.34
C ALA A 181 22.49 -8.85 -2.59
N ASP A 182 23.39 -8.63 -1.64
CA ASP A 182 24.04 -9.60 -0.78
C ASP A 182 23.39 -9.67 0.63
N PHE A 183 22.21 -9.07 0.79
CA PHE A 183 21.43 -9.22 2.01
C PHE A 183 20.98 -10.69 2.20
N ALA A 184 20.82 -11.12 3.45
CA ALA A 184 20.39 -12.48 3.79
C ALA A 184 19.09 -12.86 3.04
N PRO A 185 18.94 -14.09 2.53
CA PRO A 185 17.72 -14.50 1.84
C PRO A 185 16.49 -14.27 2.72
N ILE A 186 15.44 -13.64 2.18
CA ILE A 186 14.19 -13.42 2.91
C ILE A 186 13.06 -14.17 2.23
N ASP A 187 12.32 -14.92 3.04
CA ASP A 187 11.09 -15.60 2.64
C ASP A 187 9.95 -15.27 3.62
N ALA A 188 8.71 -15.48 3.20
CA ALA A 188 7.54 -15.26 4.02
C ALA A 188 6.40 -16.22 3.69
N ALA A 189 5.44 -16.31 4.61
CA ALA A 189 4.20 -17.03 4.39
C ALA A 189 3.04 -16.48 5.24
N HIS A 190 1.84 -16.49 4.64
CA HIS A 190 0.60 -16.22 5.35
C HIS A 190 0.16 -17.45 6.16
N VAL A 191 0.06 -17.34 7.49
CA VAL A 191 -0.34 -18.46 8.36
C VAL A 191 -1.80 -18.41 8.81
N GLY A 192 -2.49 -17.28 8.61
CA GLY A 192 -3.89 -17.13 9.03
C GLY A 192 -4.93 -17.79 8.13
N LYS A 193 -4.54 -18.37 6.99
CA LYS A 193 -5.44 -19.00 5.98
C LYS A 193 -5.25 -20.52 5.90
N LEU A 194 -4.48 -21.11 6.82
CA LEU A 194 -4.21 -22.55 6.83
C LEU A 194 -5.40 -23.31 7.44
N PRO A 195 -5.85 -24.41 6.80
CA PRO A 195 -7.08 -25.10 7.20
C PRO A 195 -6.96 -25.91 8.49
N ASP A 196 -5.78 -26.48 8.76
CA ASP A 196 -5.54 -27.44 9.85
C ASP A 196 -4.05 -27.52 10.23
N ASP A 197 -3.76 -28.25 11.31
CA ASP A 197 -2.41 -28.45 11.84
C ASP A 197 -1.49 -29.21 10.86
N ASP A 198 -2.04 -30.06 9.99
CA ASP A 198 -1.25 -30.78 8.99
C ASP A 198 -0.73 -29.81 7.92
N ALA A 199 -1.57 -28.88 7.46
CA ALA A 199 -1.16 -27.81 6.56
C ALA A 199 -0.14 -26.86 7.21
N VAL A 200 -0.30 -26.58 8.52
CA VAL A 200 0.71 -25.84 9.29
C VAL A 200 2.04 -26.62 9.31
N GLY A 201 1.99 -27.91 9.63
CA GLY A 201 3.16 -28.78 9.64
C GLY A 201 3.89 -28.79 8.31
N ALA A 202 3.15 -29.01 7.21
CA ALA A 202 3.71 -29.04 5.86
C ALA A 202 4.37 -27.71 5.46
N LEU A 203 3.76 -26.58 5.80
CA LEU A 203 4.36 -25.25 5.55
C LEU A 203 5.66 -25.06 6.32
N LEU A 204 5.67 -25.42 7.61
CA LEU A 204 6.85 -25.28 8.46
C LEU A 204 7.97 -26.22 8.02
N ASP A 205 7.66 -27.47 7.67
CA ASP A 205 8.62 -28.45 7.15
C ASP A 205 9.27 -27.97 5.85
N ALA A 206 8.52 -27.30 4.99
CA ALA A 206 9.04 -26.76 3.74
C ALA A 206 9.96 -25.54 3.94
N LYS A 207 9.67 -24.65 4.90
CA LYS A 207 10.34 -23.34 5.00
C LYS A 207 11.40 -23.25 6.11
N LEU A 208 11.25 -23.95 7.23
CA LEU A 208 12.19 -23.86 8.36
C LEU A 208 13.63 -24.30 8.06
N PRO A 209 13.91 -25.29 7.19
CA PRO A 209 15.29 -25.69 6.91
C PRO A 209 16.17 -24.59 6.32
N ALA A 210 15.58 -23.61 5.63
CA ALA A 210 16.32 -22.49 5.03
C ALA A 210 16.49 -21.30 5.99
N ALA A 211 15.83 -21.32 7.15
CA ALA A 211 15.81 -20.19 8.08
C ALA A 211 16.96 -20.26 9.10
N GLN A 212 17.54 -19.11 9.39
CA GLN A 212 18.34 -18.84 10.58
C GLN A 212 17.55 -18.02 11.60
N ILE A 213 16.75 -17.08 11.10
CA ILE A 213 15.89 -16.20 11.89
C ILE A 213 14.44 -16.41 11.45
N VAL A 214 13.54 -16.59 12.41
CA VAL A 214 12.10 -16.65 12.20
C VAL A 214 11.41 -15.54 12.96
N VAL A 215 10.62 -14.73 12.25
CA VAL A 215 9.71 -13.74 12.83
C VAL A 215 8.29 -14.27 12.67
N ALA A 216 7.62 -14.59 13.77
CA ALA A 216 6.23 -14.99 13.83
C ALA A 216 5.37 -13.84 14.36
N ARG A 217 4.72 -13.11 13.45
CA ARG A 217 3.83 -12.00 13.78
C ARG A 217 2.37 -12.47 13.78
N LEU A 218 1.77 -12.55 14.97
CA LEU A 218 0.50 -13.25 15.19
C LEU A 218 -0.49 -12.40 15.99
N HIS A 219 -1.78 -12.57 15.77
CA HIS A 219 -2.81 -11.87 16.56
C HIS A 219 -2.79 -12.22 18.04
N SER A 220 -2.46 -13.47 18.39
CA SER A 220 -2.27 -13.93 19.76
C SER A 220 -1.56 -15.29 19.78
N THR A 221 -1.18 -15.77 20.96
CA THR A 221 -0.72 -17.16 21.14
C THR A 221 -1.72 -18.21 20.68
N ARG A 222 -3.03 -17.94 20.79
CA ARG A 222 -4.09 -18.89 20.47
C ARG A 222 -4.35 -19.06 18.98
N SER A 223 -3.95 -18.08 18.15
CA SER A 223 -4.24 -18.11 16.72
C SER A 223 -3.33 -19.04 15.93
N PHE A 224 -2.26 -19.58 16.55
CA PHE A 224 -1.28 -20.43 15.88
C PHE A 224 -0.55 -21.38 16.85
N VAL A 225 -1.31 -22.05 17.73
CA VAL A 225 -0.77 -22.85 18.85
C VAL A 225 0.18 -23.95 18.37
N HIS A 226 -0.27 -24.82 17.46
CA HIS A 226 0.53 -25.92 16.92
C HIS A 226 1.83 -25.41 16.29
N GLY A 227 1.71 -24.37 15.46
CA GLY A 227 2.85 -23.76 14.79
C GLY A 227 3.83 -23.12 15.77
N LEU A 228 3.37 -22.41 16.80
CA LEU A 228 4.23 -21.85 17.84
C LEU A 228 5.02 -22.93 18.59
N ASP A 229 4.39 -24.05 18.93
CA ASP A 229 5.07 -25.15 19.60
C ASP A 229 6.11 -25.83 18.69
N ARG A 230 5.82 -25.92 17.38
CA ARG A 230 6.78 -26.35 16.35
C ARG A 230 7.96 -25.40 16.23
N LEU A 231 7.72 -24.08 16.17
CA LEU A 231 8.76 -23.05 16.09
C LEU A 231 9.68 -23.06 17.31
N ARG A 232 9.13 -23.25 18.51
CA ARG A 232 9.93 -23.36 19.75
C ARG A 232 10.81 -24.60 19.76
N ARG A 233 10.29 -25.75 19.29
CA ARG A 233 11.09 -26.97 19.15
C ARG A 233 12.22 -26.79 18.14
N TRP A 234 11.90 -26.24 16.97
CA TRP A 234 12.91 -25.90 15.96
C TRP A 234 14.02 -25.02 16.54
N ALA A 235 13.67 -23.94 17.26
CA ALA A 235 14.66 -23.04 17.86
C ALA A 235 15.52 -23.75 18.92
N ALA A 236 14.95 -24.65 19.72
CA ALA A 236 15.67 -25.42 20.73
C ALA A 236 16.60 -26.49 20.13
N GLU A 237 16.19 -27.14 19.02
CA GLU A 237 16.93 -28.23 18.37
C GLU A 237 18.06 -27.71 17.45
N THR A 238 17.85 -26.56 16.82
CA THR A 238 18.77 -26.01 15.81
C THR A 238 19.62 -24.85 16.34
N GLY A 239 19.18 -24.19 17.42
CA GLY A 239 19.74 -22.91 17.86
C GLY A 239 19.25 -21.71 17.05
N GLY A 240 18.22 -21.88 16.22
CA GLY A 240 17.61 -20.82 15.43
C GLY A 240 17.02 -19.69 16.28
N MET A 241 17.01 -18.49 15.71
CA MET A 241 16.56 -17.27 16.40
C MET A 241 15.09 -16.99 16.09
N LEU A 242 14.23 -17.02 17.10
CA LEU A 242 12.78 -16.88 16.98
C LEU A 242 12.31 -15.59 17.64
N LEU A 243 11.53 -14.79 16.91
CA LEU A 243 10.85 -13.60 17.40
C LEU A 243 9.34 -13.81 17.29
N CYS A 244 8.61 -13.76 18.40
CA CYS A 244 7.16 -13.87 18.42
C CYS A 244 6.56 -12.48 18.73
N LEU A 245 5.91 -11.87 17.75
CA LEU A 245 5.47 -10.47 17.79
C LEU A 245 3.94 -10.35 17.69
N PRO A 246 3.31 -9.43 18.43
CA PRO A 246 1.89 -9.16 18.25
C PRO A 246 1.63 -8.49 16.89
N ALA A 247 0.58 -8.94 16.21
CA ALA A 247 0.04 -8.32 14.99
C ALA A 247 -0.91 -7.15 15.29
N VAL A 248 -1.08 -6.80 16.57
CA VAL A 248 -1.90 -5.69 17.06
C VAL A 248 -1.04 -4.69 17.83
N GLU A 249 -1.54 -3.48 18.07
CA GLU A 249 -0.81 -2.46 18.82
C GLU A 249 -0.55 -2.86 20.28
N ALA A 250 -1.47 -3.61 20.89
CA ALA A 250 -1.33 -4.07 22.26
C ALA A 250 -0.16 -5.05 22.41
N PHE A 251 0.66 -4.85 23.44
CA PHE A 251 1.66 -5.81 23.85
C PHE A 251 1.01 -7.14 24.27
N ASP A 252 1.59 -8.25 23.82
CA ASP A 252 1.20 -9.61 24.22
C ASP A 252 2.40 -10.30 24.89
N PRO A 253 2.52 -10.21 26.23
CA PRO A 253 3.62 -10.82 26.97
C PRO A 253 3.68 -12.34 26.78
N ASP A 254 2.52 -13.02 26.68
CA ASP A 254 2.43 -14.47 26.55
C ASP A 254 2.95 -14.97 25.19
N LEU A 255 2.80 -14.15 24.16
CA LEU A 255 3.39 -14.38 22.84
C LEU A 255 4.87 -14.04 22.83
N MET A 256 5.22 -12.85 23.32
CA MET A 256 6.60 -12.34 23.25
C MET A 256 7.59 -13.17 24.07
N GLN A 257 7.18 -13.73 25.21
CA GLN A 257 8.01 -14.63 26.03
C GLN A 257 8.44 -15.91 25.29
N ARG A 258 7.80 -16.25 24.15
CA ARG A 258 8.16 -17.41 23.33
C ARG A 258 9.32 -17.14 22.36
N SER A 259 9.76 -15.89 22.27
CA SER A 259 10.94 -15.50 21.50
C SER A 259 12.20 -16.08 22.13
N THR A 260 13.21 -16.41 21.32
CA THR A 260 14.56 -16.78 21.80
C THR A 260 15.54 -15.60 21.74
N VAL A 261 15.05 -14.43 21.35
CA VAL A 261 15.81 -13.19 21.17
C VAL A 261 15.44 -12.16 22.24
N GLY A 262 16.41 -11.28 22.60
CA GLY A 262 16.28 -10.27 23.65
C GLY A 262 15.08 -9.34 23.50
N ILE A 263 14.41 -9.03 24.63
CA ILE A 263 13.23 -8.14 24.69
C ILE A 263 13.46 -6.80 23.95
N PRO A 264 14.61 -6.09 24.11
CA PRO A 264 14.81 -4.81 23.43
C PRO A 264 14.76 -4.92 21.91
N LEU A 265 15.36 -5.98 21.36
CA LEU A 265 15.34 -6.21 19.92
C LEU A 265 13.94 -6.62 19.46
N THR A 266 13.27 -7.52 20.19
CA THR A 266 11.88 -7.91 19.91
C THR A 266 10.93 -6.71 19.91
N GLN A 267 11.10 -5.78 20.86
CA GLN A 267 10.33 -4.53 20.92
C GLN A 267 10.68 -3.58 19.78
N ALA A 268 11.97 -3.41 19.46
CA ALA A 268 12.40 -2.57 18.34
C ALA A 268 11.84 -3.08 17.00
N ILE A 269 11.94 -4.38 16.75
CA ILE A 269 11.38 -5.02 15.54
C ILE A 269 9.85 -4.89 15.52
N SER A 270 9.17 -5.09 16.65
CA SER A 270 7.72 -4.85 16.77
C SER A 270 7.35 -3.41 16.42
N ALA A 271 8.16 -2.42 16.80
CA ALA A 271 7.91 -1.02 16.53
C ALA A 271 7.99 -0.68 15.02
N TYR A 272 8.97 -1.22 14.27
CA TYR A 272 9.00 -1.05 12.79
C TYR A 272 7.72 -1.56 12.13
N PHE A 273 7.28 -2.74 12.58
CA PHE A 273 6.07 -3.40 12.12
C PHE A 273 4.77 -2.65 12.52
N GLN A 274 4.77 -1.94 13.65
CA GLN A 274 3.65 -1.09 14.10
C GLN A 274 3.60 0.24 13.36
N CYS A 275 4.75 0.91 13.19
CA CYS A 275 4.84 2.12 12.37
C CYS A 275 4.44 1.85 10.91
N GLY A 276 4.76 0.65 10.42
CA GLY A 276 4.43 0.18 9.06
C GLY A 276 5.18 0.96 7.98
N GLY A 277 4.94 0.65 6.71
CA GLY A 277 5.67 1.30 5.60
C GLY A 277 6.91 0.54 5.17
N VAL A 278 7.25 0.71 3.90
CA VAL A 278 8.35 -0.02 3.24
C VAL A 278 9.68 0.32 3.88
N ASP A 279 9.96 1.60 4.10
CA ASP A 279 11.23 2.08 4.66
C ASP A 279 11.45 1.59 6.10
N ASN A 280 10.39 1.55 6.91
CA ASN A 280 10.48 0.97 8.26
C ASN A 280 10.78 -0.52 8.20
N LEU A 281 10.17 -1.27 7.29
CA LEU A 281 10.45 -2.70 7.18
C LEU A 281 11.89 -2.96 6.69
N VAL A 282 12.41 -2.16 5.75
CA VAL A 282 13.81 -2.22 5.32
C VAL A 282 14.75 -2.02 6.51
N ASN A 283 14.55 -0.94 7.28
CA ASN A 283 15.36 -0.64 8.46
C ASN A 283 15.19 -1.70 9.56
N GLY A 284 13.98 -2.24 9.75
CA GLY A 284 13.73 -3.33 10.69
C GLY A 284 14.47 -4.62 10.31
N LEU A 285 14.51 -4.97 9.02
CA LEU A 285 15.25 -6.12 8.52
C LEU A 285 16.77 -5.91 8.66
N GLN A 286 17.27 -4.71 8.35
CA GLN A 286 18.67 -4.35 8.57
C GLN A 286 19.04 -4.37 10.05
N CYS A 287 18.19 -3.85 10.93
CA CYS A 287 18.33 -3.92 12.39
C CYS A 287 18.40 -5.38 12.87
N LEU A 288 17.51 -6.24 12.37
CA LEU A 288 17.50 -7.66 12.68
C LEU A 288 18.80 -8.35 12.22
N SER A 289 19.23 -8.08 10.98
CA SER A 289 20.45 -8.63 10.40
C SER A 289 21.70 -8.18 11.17
N ASP A 290 21.79 -6.90 11.53
CA ASP A 290 22.96 -6.36 12.23
C ASP A 290 23.09 -6.93 13.64
N HIS A 291 21.98 -7.10 14.37
CA HIS A 291 22.04 -7.63 15.73
C HIS A 291 22.21 -9.15 15.79
N LEU A 292 21.63 -9.89 14.85
CA LEU A 292 21.57 -11.36 14.91
C LEU A 292 22.55 -12.05 13.98
N LEU A 293 22.84 -11.46 12.82
CA LEU A 293 23.78 -11.99 11.82
C LEU A 293 25.10 -11.22 11.78
N VAL A 294 25.20 -10.10 12.52
CA VAL A 294 26.39 -9.26 12.64
C VAL A 294 26.91 -8.78 11.27
N SER A 295 25.97 -8.44 10.38
CA SER A 295 26.23 -8.07 8.99
C SER A 295 26.76 -6.63 8.84
N GLY A 296 26.24 -5.68 9.60
CA GLY A 296 26.76 -4.31 9.70
C GLY A 296 26.29 -3.38 8.57
N TRP A 297 25.05 -3.53 8.13
CA TRP A 297 24.38 -2.69 7.13
C TRP A 297 24.09 -1.26 7.62
N GLY A 298 23.86 -1.11 8.93
CA GLY A 298 23.31 0.11 9.52
C GLY A 298 21.79 0.20 9.31
N PHE A 299 21.11 0.86 10.26
CA PHE A 299 19.67 1.04 10.26
C PHE A 299 19.28 2.34 10.99
N GLU A 300 18.17 2.93 10.59
CA GLU A 300 17.53 4.07 11.25
C GLU A 300 16.41 3.60 12.19
N GLN A 301 16.10 4.38 13.23
CA GLN A 301 15.01 4.07 14.17
C GLN A 301 13.63 4.04 13.50
N PRO A 302 12.64 3.27 14.01
CA PRO A 302 11.30 3.23 13.45
C PRO A 302 10.66 4.63 13.45
N GLN A 303 10.08 5.02 12.32
CA GLN A 303 9.47 6.34 12.12
C GLN A 303 7.97 6.21 11.85
N GLU A 304 7.15 6.87 12.66
CA GLU A 304 5.71 6.91 12.41
C GLU A 304 5.40 7.76 11.18
N LEU A 305 4.75 7.16 10.17
CA LEU A 305 4.25 7.94 9.06
C LEU A 305 3.06 8.79 9.52
N PRO A 306 2.97 10.05 9.07
CA PRO A 306 1.85 10.93 9.37
C PRO A 306 0.49 10.32 9.00
N LEU A 307 -0.60 10.77 9.64
CA LEU A 307 -1.95 10.33 9.31
C LEU A 307 -2.45 10.84 7.95
N HIS A 308 -1.93 12.00 7.53
CA HIS A 308 -2.24 12.65 6.25
C HIS A 308 -0.96 13.22 5.65
N GLY A 309 -0.82 13.15 4.33
CA GLY A 309 0.34 13.74 3.67
C GLY A 309 0.27 13.68 2.15
N VAL A 310 1.25 14.31 1.52
CA VAL A 310 1.37 14.34 0.05
C VAL A 310 2.07 13.07 -0.40
N TYR A 311 1.51 12.46 -1.44
CA TYR A 311 2.11 11.34 -2.13
C TYR A 311 2.70 11.83 -3.46
N GLU A 312 4.02 11.77 -3.57
CA GLU A 312 4.72 12.10 -4.81
C GLU A 312 5.25 10.84 -5.49
N LEU A 313 4.78 10.64 -6.73
CA LEU A 313 5.34 9.64 -7.62
C LEU A 313 6.69 10.14 -8.14
N VAL A 314 7.79 9.56 -7.66
CA VAL A 314 9.14 9.85 -8.14
C VAL A 314 9.43 8.95 -9.32
N THR A 315 9.16 9.46 -10.52
CA THR A 315 9.70 8.90 -11.76
C THR A 315 11.06 9.54 -11.99
N GLY A 316 12.13 8.76 -12.05
CA GLY A 316 13.43 9.25 -12.53
C GLY A 316 13.29 9.96 -13.88
N ASP A 317 14.13 10.96 -14.12
CA ASP A 317 14.04 11.91 -15.24
C ASP A 317 13.61 11.31 -16.59
N TRP A 318 12.54 11.90 -17.15
CA TRP A 318 12.11 11.88 -18.57
C TRP A 318 12.48 10.65 -19.41
N GLY A 319 11.74 9.55 -19.22
CA GLY A 319 11.70 8.44 -20.17
C GLY A 319 10.65 7.42 -19.74
N LEU A 320 9.92 6.85 -20.70
CA LEU A 320 8.94 5.78 -20.52
C LEU A 320 9.49 4.65 -19.61
N VAL A 321 9.10 4.66 -18.33
CA VAL A 321 9.28 3.50 -17.44
C VAL A 321 8.11 2.57 -17.68
N THR A 322 8.32 1.57 -18.53
CA THR A 322 7.44 0.43 -18.68
C THR A 322 7.58 -0.48 -17.46
N GLY A 323 6.64 -0.36 -16.51
CA GLY A 323 6.44 -1.34 -15.44
C GLY A 323 7.44 -1.30 -14.28
N ALA A 324 6.90 -1.53 -13.08
CA ALA A 324 7.57 -1.94 -11.84
C ALA A 324 8.56 -1.00 -11.12
N ASP A 325 9.18 0.01 -11.75
CA ASP A 325 10.18 0.88 -11.09
C ASP A 325 9.62 2.25 -10.72
N SER A 326 8.89 2.30 -9.60
CA SER A 326 8.32 3.53 -9.07
C SER A 326 8.78 3.75 -7.64
N SER A 327 9.73 4.66 -7.44
CA SER A 327 10.03 5.22 -6.12
C SER A 327 8.96 6.26 -5.75
N TYR A 328 8.59 6.36 -4.48
CA TYR A 328 7.70 7.41 -3.98
C TYR A 328 8.37 8.16 -2.84
N VAL A 329 7.98 9.42 -2.65
CA VAL A 329 8.36 10.21 -1.48
C VAL A 329 7.07 10.63 -0.78
N ALA A 330 6.92 10.22 0.47
CA ALA A 330 5.90 10.74 1.36
C ALA A 330 6.49 11.95 2.08
N SER A 331 6.01 13.15 1.75
CA SER A 331 6.50 14.38 2.37
C SER A 331 5.35 15.16 3.01
N HIS A 332 5.69 15.85 4.10
CA HIS A 332 4.90 16.93 4.67
C HIS A 332 5.29 18.30 4.11
N ALA A 333 6.43 18.38 3.44
CA ALA A 333 6.99 19.61 2.93
C ALA A 333 6.31 20.01 1.62
N GLN A 334 6.27 21.32 1.36
CA GLN A 334 5.75 21.91 0.13
C GLN A 334 6.27 21.12 -1.09
N PRO A 335 5.43 20.82 -2.09
CA PRO A 335 5.96 20.39 -3.38
C PRO A 335 6.96 21.46 -3.79
N ASP A 336 8.21 21.07 -3.97
CA ASP A 336 9.26 22.01 -4.26
C ASP A 336 8.82 22.85 -5.47
N SER A 337 9.08 24.16 -5.43
CA SER A 337 8.69 25.12 -6.47
C SER A 337 9.25 24.82 -7.88
N GLN A 338 9.95 23.69 -8.01
CA GLN A 338 10.59 23.15 -9.21
C GLN A 338 10.00 21.81 -9.69
N SER A 339 8.90 21.30 -9.10
CA SER A 339 8.16 20.19 -9.72
C SER A 339 7.61 20.68 -11.06
N PRO A 340 7.89 20.02 -12.21
CA PRO A 340 7.70 20.56 -13.57
C PRO A 340 6.23 20.79 -14.00
N ILE A 341 5.28 20.75 -13.06
CA ILE A 341 3.84 20.99 -13.29
C ILE A 341 3.25 22.07 -12.35
N THR A 342 4.09 22.87 -11.69
CA THR A 342 3.65 23.98 -10.82
C THR A 342 3.40 25.30 -11.58
N SER A 343 3.03 25.25 -12.87
CA SER A 343 2.49 26.43 -13.52
C SER A 343 1.03 26.61 -13.06
N HIS A 344 0.68 27.79 -12.54
CA HIS A 344 -0.69 28.15 -12.15
C HIS A 344 -1.74 28.04 -13.29
N GLN A 345 -1.34 27.60 -14.49
CA GLN A 345 -2.18 27.46 -15.67
C GLN A 345 -2.60 26.01 -15.94
N SER A 346 -1.89 25.00 -15.45
CA SER A 346 -2.23 23.60 -15.75
C SER A 346 -3.47 23.12 -14.98
N PRO A 347 -4.40 22.40 -15.63
CA PRO A 347 -5.53 21.76 -14.95
C PRO A 347 -5.05 20.76 -13.91
N THR A 348 -5.58 20.86 -12.69
CA THR A 348 -5.10 20.08 -11.55
C THR A 348 -6.17 19.14 -11.02
N VAL A 349 -5.81 17.87 -10.85
CA VAL A 349 -6.66 16.81 -10.30
C VAL A 349 -6.13 16.41 -8.92
N GLY A 350 -6.98 16.54 -7.91
CA GLY A 350 -6.72 16.00 -6.58
C GLY A 350 -6.99 14.50 -6.55
N ILE A 351 -6.16 13.70 -5.89
CA ILE A 351 -6.36 12.24 -5.73
C ILE A 351 -6.36 11.92 -4.23
N LEU A 352 -7.39 11.24 -3.73
CA LEU A 352 -7.51 10.82 -2.33
C LEU A 352 -7.48 9.29 -2.23
N PHE A 353 -6.63 8.77 -1.36
CA PHE A 353 -6.56 7.33 -1.07
C PHE A 353 -6.16 7.03 0.38
N TYR A 354 -6.43 5.81 0.84
CA TYR A 354 -6.14 5.43 2.22
C TYR A 354 -4.65 5.31 2.51
N ARG A 355 -4.23 5.81 3.69
CA ARG A 355 -2.87 5.65 4.24
C ARG A 355 -2.44 4.19 4.34
N SER A 356 -3.37 3.26 4.57
CA SER A 356 -3.09 1.82 4.62
C SER A 356 -2.51 1.27 3.31
N HIS A 357 -2.89 1.83 2.16
CA HIS A 357 -2.29 1.46 0.87
C HIS A 357 -0.83 1.92 0.78
N LEU A 358 -0.52 3.11 1.29
CA LEU A 358 0.86 3.61 1.36
C LEU A 358 1.72 2.74 2.28
N LEU A 359 1.24 2.47 3.49
CA LEU A 359 1.97 1.66 4.47
C LEU A 359 2.26 0.24 3.98
N SER A 360 1.35 -0.34 3.19
CA SER A 360 1.55 -1.68 2.61
C SER A 360 2.31 -1.67 1.28
N GLY A 361 2.66 -0.49 0.76
CA GLY A 361 3.21 -0.33 -0.60
C GLY A 361 2.25 -0.78 -1.71
N ASN A 362 0.96 -0.88 -1.42
CA ASN A 362 -0.10 -1.26 -2.34
C ASN A 362 -0.63 -0.03 -3.10
N THR A 363 0.27 0.72 -3.74
CA THR A 363 -0.01 2.00 -4.41
C THR A 363 -0.03 1.91 -5.93
N ALA A 364 0.20 0.73 -6.51
CA ALA A 364 0.31 0.54 -7.97
C ALA A 364 -0.88 1.11 -8.76
N PHE A 365 -2.10 1.01 -8.23
CA PHE A 365 -3.28 1.59 -8.86
C PHE A 365 -3.36 3.11 -8.76
N ILE A 366 -2.84 3.70 -7.67
CA ILE A 366 -2.69 5.16 -7.53
C ILE A 366 -1.66 5.66 -8.54
N ASP A 367 -0.52 4.97 -8.64
CA ASP A 367 0.52 5.30 -9.61
C ASP A 367 -0.01 5.26 -11.05
N ALA A 368 -0.81 4.25 -11.39
CA ALA A 368 -1.42 4.11 -12.71
C ALA A 368 -2.40 5.27 -13.00
N ILE A 369 -3.23 5.68 -12.02
CA ILE A 369 -4.11 6.85 -12.15
C ILE A 369 -3.27 8.13 -12.35
N VAL A 370 -2.23 8.33 -11.54
CA VAL A 370 -1.34 9.49 -11.65
C VAL A 370 -0.69 9.55 -13.04
N ARG A 371 -0.13 8.44 -13.53
CA ARG A 371 0.51 8.38 -14.84
C ARG A 371 -0.48 8.67 -15.97
N GLU A 372 -1.67 8.07 -15.95
CA GLU A 372 -2.70 8.28 -16.98
C GLU A 372 -3.18 9.74 -17.03
N LEU A 373 -3.43 10.36 -15.86
CA LEU A 373 -3.85 11.77 -15.81
C LEU A 373 -2.73 12.71 -16.29
N ARG A 374 -1.47 12.47 -15.88
CA ARG A 374 -0.31 13.24 -16.33
C ARG A 374 -0.07 13.10 -17.83
N ALA A 375 -0.25 11.90 -18.40
CA ALA A 375 -0.15 11.65 -19.84
C ALA A 375 -1.17 12.46 -20.66
N ARG A 376 -2.29 12.87 -20.04
CA ARG A 376 -3.30 13.76 -20.63
C ARG A 376 -3.05 15.25 -20.35
N GLY A 377 -1.88 15.60 -19.82
CA GLY A 377 -1.53 16.99 -19.49
C GLY A 377 -2.22 17.54 -18.24
N LEU A 378 -2.77 16.66 -17.38
CA LEU A 378 -3.37 17.06 -16.11
C LEU A 378 -2.33 16.98 -14.99
N ALA A 379 -2.14 18.07 -14.25
CA ALA A 379 -1.38 18.06 -13.01
C ALA A 379 -2.08 17.21 -11.97
N THR A 380 -1.33 16.54 -11.09
CA THR A 380 -1.90 15.67 -10.06
C THR A 380 -1.40 16.06 -8.67
N ARG A 381 -2.29 16.01 -7.68
CA ARG A 381 -1.97 16.16 -6.26
C ARG A 381 -2.57 14.99 -5.50
N ALA A 382 -1.76 13.96 -5.28
CA ALA A 382 -2.19 12.79 -4.54
C ALA A 382 -1.97 13.00 -3.04
N ILE A 383 -3.00 12.77 -2.25
CA ILE A 383 -3.01 12.89 -0.80
C ILE A 383 -3.43 11.54 -0.22
N TYR A 384 -2.58 10.99 0.63
CA TYR A 384 -2.97 9.84 1.45
C TYR A 384 -3.61 10.32 2.74
N THR A 385 -4.55 9.53 3.25
CA THR A 385 -5.27 9.87 4.48
C THR A 385 -5.71 8.64 5.26
N GLN A 386 -5.63 8.67 6.59
CA GLN A 386 -6.25 7.65 7.44
C GLN A 386 -7.77 7.69 7.33
N SER A 387 -8.35 8.89 7.39
CA SER A 387 -9.78 9.14 7.20
C SER A 387 -10.03 10.63 6.95
N LEU A 388 -11.21 11.01 6.48
CA LEU A 388 -11.59 12.43 6.38
C LEU A 388 -12.20 13.00 7.68
N LYS A 389 -12.18 12.24 8.79
CA LYS A 389 -12.83 12.65 10.05
C LYS A 389 -12.03 13.68 10.83
N GLU A 390 -10.70 13.61 10.77
CA GLU A 390 -9.82 14.59 11.40
C GLU A 390 -9.93 15.92 10.67
N CYS A 391 -10.41 16.94 11.39
CA CYS A 391 -10.66 18.28 10.88
C CYS A 391 -9.82 19.29 11.63
N ASP A 392 -9.48 20.39 10.97
CA ASP A 392 -8.90 21.55 11.62
C ASP A 392 -9.94 22.37 12.41
N GLU A 393 -9.49 23.50 12.97
CA GLU A 393 -10.32 24.42 13.75
C GLU A 393 -11.54 24.95 12.95
N ASP A 394 -11.43 25.06 11.63
CA ASP A 394 -12.50 25.52 10.72
C ASP A 394 -13.43 24.37 10.26
N GLY A 395 -13.27 23.19 10.86
CA GLY A 395 -14.02 21.99 10.52
C GLY A 395 -13.68 21.40 9.15
N MET A 396 -12.59 21.84 8.52
CA MET A 396 -12.13 21.34 7.22
C MET A 396 -11.26 20.09 7.43
N PRO A 397 -11.50 18.97 6.72
CA PRO A 397 -10.67 17.79 6.83
C PRO A 397 -9.21 18.11 6.48
N VAL A 398 -8.28 17.70 7.34
CA VAL A 398 -6.85 18.04 7.20
C VAL A 398 -6.31 17.60 5.83
N ALA A 399 -6.70 16.42 5.36
CA ALA A 399 -6.32 15.93 4.03
C ALA A 399 -6.80 16.82 2.86
N LEU A 400 -8.01 17.38 2.97
CA LEU A 400 -8.55 18.28 1.93
C LEU A 400 -7.88 19.65 1.99
N LYS A 401 -7.56 20.13 3.19
CA LYS A 401 -6.75 21.35 3.37
C LYS A 401 -5.38 21.20 2.73
N LEU A 402 -4.68 20.09 3.01
CA LEU A 402 -3.39 19.77 2.39
C LEU A 402 -3.47 19.78 0.86
N MET A 403 -4.55 19.23 0.27
CA MET A 403 -4.78 19.28 -1.17
C MET A 403 -4.88 20.70 -1.73
N GLN A 404 -5.51 21.61 -0.99
CA GLN A 404 -5.74 23.00 -1.38
C GLN A 404 -4.55 23.93 -1.10
N GLN A 405 -3.54 23.52 -0.31
CA GLN A 405 -2.40 24.38 0.04
C GLN A 405 -1.60 24.86 -1.19
N ALA A 406 -1.53 24.06 -2.24
CA ALA A 406 -0.90 24.44 -3.51
C ALA A 406 -1.86 25.14 -4.50
N GLY A 407 -3.05 25.55 -4.06
CA GLY A 407 -4.10 26.20 -4.86
C GLY A 407 -5.34 25.32 -5.09
N PRO A 408 -6.36 25.80 -5.82
CA PRO A 408 -7.56 25.04 -6.10
C PRO A 408 -7.28 23.83 -7.00
N VAL A 409 -8.16 22.82 -6.92
CA VAL A 409 -8.20 21.68 -7.83
C VAL A 409 -9.43 21.80 -8.73
N ASP A 410 -9.33 21.31 -9.97
CA ASP A 410 -10.43 21.34 -10.94
C ASP A 410 -11.41 20.18 -10.73
N VAL A 411 -10.89 19.01 -10.32
CA VAL A 411 -11.63 17.77 -10.06
C VAL A 411 -10.92 16.99 -8.96
N ILE A 412 -11.67 16.26 -8.13
CA ILE A 412 -11.13 15.32 -7.14
C ILE A 412 -11.46 13.90 -7.58
N VAL A 413 -10.48 13.02 -7.57
CA VAL A 413 -10.66 11.57 -7.70
C VAL A 413 -10.50 10.96 -6.31
N SER A 414 -11.54 10.31 -5.79
CA SER A 414 -11.49 9.65 -4.48
C SER A 414 -11.57 8.14 -4.64
N THR A 415 -10.66 7.42 -3.99
CA THR A 415 -10.74 5.96 -3.83
C THR A 415 -11.20 5.56 -2.43
N LEU A 416 -11.68 6.53 -1.63
CA LEU A 416 -12.13 6.30 -0.27
C LEU A 416 -13.55 5.73 -0.27
N SER A 417 -13.75 4.56 0.35
CA SER A 417 -15.03 3.84 0.35
C SER A 417 -16.01 4.22 1.48
N PHE A 418 -15.78 5.33 2.19
CA PHE A 418 -16.71 5.81 3.21
C PHE A 418 -17.04 7.27 2.99
N ALA A 419 -18.26 7.62 3.37
CA ALA A 419 -18.77 8.98 3.38
C ALA A 419 -18.17 9.78 4.54
N LEU A 420 -18.08 11.10 4.37
CA LEU A 420 -17.74 12.00 5.47
C LEU A 420 -18.90 12.13 6.48
N GLY A 421 -20.12 11.79 6.06
CA GLY A 421 -21.34 11.88 6.87
C GLY A 421 -22.08 13.20 6.63
N ASP A 422 -22.85 13.66 7.63
CA ASP A 422 -23.78 14.80 7.57
C ASP A 422 -23.06 16.18 7.51
N LYS A 423 -22.06 16.28 6.62
CA LYS A 423 -21.20 17.43 6.41
C LYS A 423 -21.12 17.80 4.92
N GLU A 424 -22.24 17.73 4.19
CA GLU A 424 -22.35 18.11 2.77
C GLU A 424 -21.69 19.48 2.47
N ALA A 425 -21.76 20.40 3.44
CA ALA A 425 -21.13 21.72 3.36
C ALA A 425 -19.61 21.71 3.12
N ILE A 426 -18.90 20.64 3.50
CA ILE A 426 -17.43 20.56 3.34
C ILE A 426 -17.03 20.40 1.88
N PHE A 427 -17.68 19.49 1.16
CA PHE A 427 -17.39 19.30 -0.27
C PHE A 427 -17.90 20.47 -1.10
N ALA A 428 -19.01 21.10 -0.70
CA ALA A 428 -19.48 22.34 -1.31
C ALA A 428 -18.44 23.49 -1.20
N ARG A 429 -17.72 23.59 -0.07
CA ARG A 429 -16.63 24.58 0.12
C ARG A 429 -15.43 24.37 -0.82
N LEU A 430 -15.21 23.14 -1.29
CA LEU A 430 -14.14 22.86 -2.26
C LEU A 430 -14.49 23.36 -3.67
N ASP A 431 -15.79 23.44 -3.98
CA ASP A 431 -16.32 23.73 -5.30
C ASP A 431 -15.58 22.91 -6.38
N ALA A 432 -15.48 21.60 -6.21
CA ALA A 432 -14.89 20.71 -7.21
C ALA A 432 -15.73 19.43 -7.34
N PRO A 433 -16.02 18.96 -8.56
CA PRO A 433 -16.66 17.67 -8.74
C PRO A 433 -15.76 16.56 -8.19
N ILE A 434 -16.37 15.61 -7.48
CA ILE A 434 -15.67 14.49 -6.87
C ILE A 434 -16.09 13.22 -7.59
N VAL A 435 -15.15 12.52 -8.21
CA VAL A 435 -15.37 11.27 -8.92
C VAL A 435 -14.90 10.11 -8.05
N GLN A 436 -15.79 9.18 -7.76
CA GLN A 436 -15.46 7.96 -7.04
C GLN A 436 -14.78 6.96 -7.98
N ALA A 437 -13.51 6.68 -7.74
CA ALA A 437 -12.74 5.61 -8.37
C ALA A 437 -12.84 4.35 -7.51
N ILE A 438 -13.44 3.30 -8.05
CA ILE A 438 -13.82 2.14 -7.26
C ILE A 438 -12.66 1.16 -7.17
N THR A 439 -12.25 0.78 -5.95
CA THR A 439 -11.29 -0.30 -5.70
C THR A 439 -12.07 -1.57 -5.36
N SER A 440 -12.22 -2.48 -6.33
CA SER A 440 -13.08 -3.66 -6.16
C SER A 440 -12.42 -4.73 -5.29
N SER A 441 -13.16 -5.25 -4.32
CA SER A 441 -12.71 -6.36 -3.46
C SER A 441 -12.72 -7.72 -4.17
N SER A 442 -13.31 -7.81 -5.36
CA SER A 442 -13.30 -9.01 -6.21
C SER A 442 -12.11 -9.04 -7.17
N ASP A 443 -11.76 -10.23 -7.67
CA ASP A 443 -10.88 -10.34 -8.82
C ASP A 443 -11.57 -9.86 -10.12
N GLU A 444 -10.77 -9.48 -11.11
CA GLU A 444 -11.27 -8.94 -12.37
C GLU A 444 -12.14 -9.95 -13.13
N ALA A 445 -11.77 -11.23 -13.12
CA ALA A 445 -12.46 -12.25 -13.88
C ALA A 445 -13.86 -12.52 -13.28
N ALA A 446 -13.99 -12.48 -11.95
CA ALA A 446 -15.26 -12.55 -11.24
C ALA A 446 -16.15 -11.36 -11.58
N TRP A 447 -15.59 -10.14 -11.61
CA TRP A 447 -16.32 -8.94 -12.02
C TRP A 447 -16.83 -9.03 -13.46
N GLN A 448 -15.99 -9.46 -14.40
CA GLN A 448 -16.37 -9.61 -15.82
C GLN A 448 -17.47 -10.67 -16.05
N ARG A 449 -17.47 -11.76 -15.28
CA ARG A 449 -18.49 -12.81 -15.36
C ARG A 449 -19.81 -12.43 -14.69
N ASN A 450 -19.78 -11.49 -13.75
CA ASN A 450 -20.96 -11.09 -13.01
C ASN A 450 -21.79 -10.07 -13.82
N GLY A 451 -22.96 -10.47 -14.30
CA GLY A 451 -23.87 -9.57 -15.02
C GLY A 451 -24.37 -8.36 -14.20
N ARG A 452 -24.21 -8.38 -12.87
CA ARG A 452 -24.48 -7.24 -11.98
C ARG A 452 -23.26 -6.32 -11.80
N GLY A 453 -22.08 -6.72 -12.27
CA GLY A 453 -20.82 -6.03 -12.03
C GLY A 453 -20.33 -6.20 -10.60
N LEU A 454 -20.51 -5.17 -9.77
CA LEU A 454 -20.00 -5.14 -8.40
C LEU A 454 -20.77 -6.08 -7.46
N GLY A 455 -20.06 -6.67 -6.49
CA GLY A 455 -20.68 -7.41 -5.40
C GLY A 455 -21.45 -6.50 -4.42
N PRO A 456 -22.33 -7.04 -3.56
CA PRO A 456 -23.12 -6.24 -2.62
C PRO A 456 -22.28 -5.34 -1.70
N LEU A 457 -21.14 -5.83 -1.21
CA LEU A 457 -20.23 -5.08 -0.35
C LEU A 457 -19.61 -3.89 -1.10
N ASP A 458 -19.07 -4.12 -2.30
CA ASP A 458 -18.49 -3.07 -3.14
C ASP A 458 -19.54 -2.02 -3.54
N THR A 459 -20.77 -2.45 -3.85
CA THR A 459 -21.88 -1.53 -4.16
C THR A 459 -22.25 -0.68 -2.93
N ALA A 460 -22.30 -1.26 -1.73
CA ALA A 460 -22.58 -0.49 -0.53
C ALA A 460 -21.46 0.53 -0.25
N MET A 461 -20.21 0.09 -0.23
CA MET A 461 -19.06 0.89 0.20
C MET A 461 -18.57 1.88 -0.88
N ASN A 462 -18.62 1.52 -2.16
CA ASN A 462 -18.05 2.34 -3.23
C ASN A 462 -19.10 3.02 -4.12
N VAL A 463 -20.39 2.77 -3.90
CA VAL A 463 -21.48 3.42 -4.65
C VAL A 463 -22.45 4.09 -3.69
N ALA A 464 -23.27 3.31 -2.97
CA ALA A 464 -24.39 3.84 -2.20
C ALA A 464 -23.94 4.80 -1.08
N ILE A 465 -22.90 4.47 -0.31
CA ILE A 465 -22.39 5.35 0.75
C ILE A 465 -21.75 6.63 0.16
N PRO A 466 -20.83 6.55 -0.82
CA PRO A 466 -20.30 7.74 -1.51
C PRO A 466 -21.34 8.65 -2.17
N GLU A 467 -22.49 8.13 -2.59
CA GLU A 467 -23.59 8.96 -3.14
C GLU A 467 -24.15 9.95 -2.10
N PHE A 468 -24.14 9.61 -0.81
CA PHE A 468 -24.53 10.56 0.26
C PHE A 468 -23.59 11.77 0.37
N ASP A 469 -22.34 11.65 -0.08
CA ASP A 469 -21.40 12.78 -0.15
C ASP A 469 -21.57 13.59 -1.45
N GLY A 470 -22.53 13.24 -2.33
CA GLY A 470 -22.72 13.86 -3.64
C GLY A 470 -21.64 13.50 -4.67
N ARG A 471 -20.90 12.40 -4.47
CA ARG A 471 -19.84 11.98 -5.39
C ARG A 471 -20.42 11.42 -6.69
N ILE A 472 -19.79 11.78 -7.80
CA ILE A 472 -20.06 11.20 -9.13
C ILE A 472 -19.46 9.80 -9.16
N ILE A 473 -20.30 8.78 -9.32
CA ILE A 473 -19.83 7.40 -9.35
C ILE A 473 -19.11 7.12 -10.68
N GLY A 474 -17.83 6.74 -10.57
CA GLY A 474 -16.97 6.42 -11.70
C GLY A 474 -17.02 4.93 -12.07
N VAL A 475 -15.84 4.32 -12.21
CA VAL A 475 -15.67 2.92 -12.64
C VAL A 475 -14.70 2.18 -11.72
N PRO A 476 -14.73 0.84 -11.67
CA PRO A 476 -13.71 0.05 -10.97
C PRO A 476 -12.36 0.20 -11.64
N VAL A 477 -11.40 0.82 -10.95
CA VAL A 477 -10.04 1.09 -11.45
C VAL A 477 -9.02 0.05 -11.04
N SER A 478 -9.34 -0.76 -10.03
CA SER A 478 -8.49 -1.83 -9.56
C SER A 478 -9.30 -3.02 -9.05
N PHE A 479 -8.69 -4.19 -9.09
CA PHE A 479 -9.26 -5.46 -8.65
C PHE A 479 -8.30 -6.18 -7.72
N LYS A 480 -8.82 -7.06 -6.87
CA LYS A 480 -8.02 -7.86 -5.95
C LYS A 480 -7.29 -8.96 -6.72
N GLU A 481 -5.99 -9.07 -6.52
CA GLU A 481 -5.14 -10.11 -7.13
C GLU A 481 -4.31 -10.78 -6.04
N GLU A 482 -4.25 -12.11 -6.06
CA GLU A 482 -3.40 -12.87 -5.14
C GLU A 482 -1.92 -12.75 -5.55
N THR A 483 -1.06 -12.63 -4.54
CA THR A 483 0.40 -12.58 -4.70
C THR A 483 1.01 -13.96 -4.48
N GLU A 484 2.21 -14.20 -5.00
CA GLU A 484 2.92 -15.48 -4.86
C GLU A 484 3.11 -15.88 -3.38
N GLU A 485 3.26 -14.90 -2.48
CA GLU A 485 3.41 -15.09 -1.04
C GLU A 485 2.09 -15.34 -0.28
N GLY A 486 0.94 -15.40 -0.98
CA GLY A 486 -0.38 -15.67 -0.39
C GLY A 486 -1.12 -14.44 0.17
N GLY A 487 -0.53 -13.24 0.00
CA GLY A 487 -1.19 -11.96 0.22
C GLY A 487 -2.10 -11.55 -0.93
N ALA A 488 -2.79 -10.41 -0.81
CA ALA A 488 -3.63 -9.87 -1.88
C ALA A 488 -3.41 -8.37 -2.10
N ARG A 489 -3.17 -7.97 -3.35
CA ARG A 489 -2.94 -6.57 -3.76
C ARG A 489 -4.09 -6.03 -4.61
N TYR A 490 -4.13 -4.71 -4.79
CA TYR A 490 -5.02 -4.07 -5.77
C TYR A 490 -4.28 -3.85 -7.08
N ALA A 491 -4.55 -4.72 -8.06
CA ALA A 491 -4.00 -4.61 -9.40
C ALA A 491 -4.75 -3.53 -10.21
N PRO A 492 -4.04 -2.58 -10.86
CA PRO A 492 -4.67 -1.59 -11.73
C PRO A 492 -5.30 -2.25 -12.96
N ASN A 493 -6.45 -1.73 -13.40
CA ASN A 493 -7.00 -2.04 -14.71
C ASN A 493 -6.81 -0.83 -15.66
N PRO A 494 -5.88 -0.92 -16.64
CA PRO A 494 -5.53 0.23 -17.49
C PRO A 494 -6.69 0.80 -18.28
N GLU A 495 -7.57 -0.05 -18.83
CA GLU A 495 -8.67 0.41 -19.66
C GLU A 495 -9.76 1.12 -18.83
N ARG A 496 -10.03 0.63 -17.61
CA ARG A 496 -10.92 1.33 -16.68
C ARG A 496 -10.32 2.64 -16.15
N ILE A 497 -9.01 2.68 -15.90
CA ILE A 497 -8.31 3.91 -15.51
C ILE A 497 -8.37 4.95 -16.65
N ALA A 498 -8.19 4.54 -17.91
CA ALA A 498 -8.38 5.42 -19.07
C ALA A 498 -9.81 5.95 -19.19
N ARG A 499 -10.83 5.12 -18.85
CA ARG A 499 -12.23 5.55 -18.76
C ARG A 499 -12.44 6.61 -17.67
N LEU A 500 -11.90 6.39 -16.47
CA LEU A 500 -11.93 7.35 -15.38
C LEU A 500 -11.27 8.67 -15.79
N ALA A 501 -10.05 8.60 -16.34
CA ALA A 501 -9.31 9.77 -16.77
C ALA A 501 -10.06 10.58 -17.85
N GLY A 502 -10.74 9.89 -18.77
CA GLY A 502 -11.61 10.54 -19.75
C GLY A 502 -12.88 11.18 -19.16
N MET A 503 -13.36 10.72 -18.01
CA MET A 503 -14.44 11.41 -17.26
C MET A 503 -13.89 12.66 -16.58
N VAL A 504 -12.75 12.55 -15.90
CA VAL A 504 -12.07 13.65 -15.22
C VAL A 504 -11.72 14.76 -16.21
N GLU A 505 -11.11 14.44 -17.35
CA GLU A 505 -10.77 15.39 -18.41
C GLU A 505 -11.99 16.18 -18.91
N ARG A 506 -13.15 15.52 -19.07
CA ARG A 506 -14.38 16.19 -19.48
C ARG A 506 -14.93 17.13 -18.40
N LEU A 507 -14.80 16.77 -17.12
CA LEU A 507 -15.21 17.61 -16.00
C LEU A 507 -14.29 18.84 -15.86
N VAL A 508 -12.98 18.64 -15.99
CA VAL A 508 -11.99 19.73 -16.09
C VAL A 508 -12.36 20.67 -17.23
N ALA A 509 -12.61 20.12 -18.42
CA ALA A 509 -12.99 20.92 -19.59
C ALA A 509 -14.30 21.69 -19.35
N LEU A 510 -15.31 21.07 -18.74
CA LEU A 510 -16.58 21.73 -18.41
C LEU A 510 -16.38 22.91 -17.45
N ARG A 511 -15.52 22.75 -16.44
CA ARG A 511 -15.24 23.78 -15.43
C ARG A 511 -14.50 24.98 -16.02
N ARG A 512 -13.53 24.74 -16.90
CA ARG A 512 -12.67 25.78 -17.48
C ARG A 512 -13.25 26.47 -18.72
N LYS A 513 -14.17 25.81 -19.43
CA LYS A 513 -14.73 26.36 -20.68
C LYS A 513 -15.66 27.55 -20.38
N PRO A 514 -15.55 28.67 -21.11
CA PRO A 514 -16.51 29.77 -21.01
C PRO A 514 -17.93 29.32 -21.38
N ASN A 515 -18.96 29.87 -20.72
CA ASN A 515 -20.36 29.51 -20.98
C ASN A 515 -20.76 29.69 -22.46
N ALA A 516 -20.26 30.75 -23.12
CA ALA A 516 -20.51 31.02 -24.53
C ALA A 516 -20.04 29.91 -25.49
N GLU A 517 -19.06 29.10 -25.07
CA GLU A 517 -18.51 28.01 -25.89
C GLU A 517 -19.02 26.62 -25.46
N LYS A 518 -19.80 26.54 -24.38
CA LYS A 518 -20.40 25.29 -23.89
C LYS A 518 -21.54 24.89 -24.82
N ARG A 519 -21.49 23.64 -25.31
CA ARG A 519 -22.53 23.03 -26.12
C ARG A 519 -23.25 21.99 -25.27
N ILE A 520 -24.49 22.28 -24.90
CA ILE A 520 -25.29 21.45 -24.01
C ILE A 520 -26.37 20.74 -24.84
N ALA A 521 -26.45 19.42 -24.73
CA ALA A 521 -27.53 18.63 -25.31
C ALA A 521 -28.54 18.28 -24.23
N VAL A 522 -29.81 18.62 -24.45
CA VAL A 522 -30.93 18.17 -23.61
C VAL A 522 -31.67 17.07 -24.36
N VAL A 523 -31.84 15.91 -23.72
CA VAL A 523 -32.43 14.73 -24.34
C VAL A 523 -33.77 14.42 -23.67
N PHE A 524 -34.86 14.48 -24.44
CA PHE A 524 -36.17 14.02 -23.97
C PHE A 524 -36.36 12.53 -24.23
N THR A 525 -36.96 11.86 -23.25
CA THR A 525 -37.41 10.48 -23.37
C THR A 525 -38.66 10.39 -24.25
N ASN A 526 -38.71 9.35 -25.09
CA ASN A 526 -39.90 8.98 -25.87
C ASN A 526 -40.03 7.45 -25.92
N SER A 527 -40.51 6.84 -24.84
CA SER A 527 -40.59 5.38 -24.68
C SER A 527 -41.59 4.68 -25.61
N ALA A 528 -42.53 5.43 -26.21
CA ALA A 528 -43.53 4.88 -27.13
C ALA A 528 -43.23 5.16 -28.60
N ALA A 529 -42.14 5.88 -28.91
CA ALA A 529 -41.84 6.42 -30.23
C ALA A 529 -42.98 7.25 -30.87
N LYS A 530 -43.95 7.71 -30.06
CA LYS A 530 -45.09 8.53 -30.52
C LYS A 530 -44.78 10.00 -30.31
N ALA A 531 -45.13 10.85 -31.27
CA ALA A 531 -44.88 12.30 -31.16
C ALA A 531 -45.57 12.91 -29.92
N SER A 532 -46.78 12.44 -29.58
CA SER A 532 -47.57 12.90 -28.42
C SER A 532 -47.02 12.49 -27.05
N ARG A 533 -45.94 11.71 -27.01
CA ARG A 533 -45.32 11.20 -25.77
C ARG A 533 -43.90 11.72 -25.55
N VAL A 534 -43.42 12.62 -26.42
CA VAL A 534 -42.10 13.27 -26.30
C VAL A 534 -42.07 14.10 -25.02
N GLY A 535 -41.05 13.90 -24.20
CA GLY A 535 -40.85 14.69 -22.98
C GLY A 535 -41.71 14.27 -21.80
N ASN A 536 -42.31 13.07 -21.84
CA ASN A 536 -42.99 12.52 -20.67
C ASN A 536 -42.02 12.36 -19.48
N ALA A 537 -42.23 13.16 -18.45
CA ALA A 537 -41.50 13.12 -17.18
C ALA A 537 -42.51 13.05 -16.02
N VAL A 538 -42.30 12.14 -15.07
CA VAL A 538 -43.22 11.94 -13.95
C VAL A 538 -43.19 13.16 -13.03
N GLY A 539 -44.33 13.82 -12.87
CA GLY A 539 -44.49 14.97 -11.96
C GLY A 539 -43.78 16.25 -12.42
N LEU A 540 -43.30 16.32 -13.67
CA LEU A 540 -42.58 17.47 -14.21
C LEU A 540 -43.20 17.92 -15.54
N ASP A 541 -43.53 19.20 -15.66
CA ASP A 541 -43.80 19.83 -16.94
C ASP A 541 -42.48 20.04 -17.70
N ALA A 542 -42.07 19.02 -18.47
CA ALA A 542 -40.76 19.00 -19.09
C ALA A 542 -40.54 20.11 -20.15
N PRO A 543 -41.51 20.43 -21.03
CA PRO A 543 -41.40 21.56 -21.94
C PRO A 543 -41.26 22.92 -21.22
N ALA A 544 -42.10 23.19 -20.21
CA ALA A 544 -42.01 24.44 -19.44
C ALA A 544 -40.68 24.54 -18.67
N SER A 545 -40.23 23.43 -18.08
CA SER A 545 -38.95 23.35 -17.36
C SER A 545 -37.76 23.60 -18.28
N LEU A 546 -37.79 23.04 -19.50
CA LEU A 546 -36.74 23.28 -20.48
C LEU A 546 -36.71 24.75 -20.94
N LEU A 547 -37.87 25.35 -21.20
CA LEU A 547 -37.93 26.77 -21.58
C LEU A 547 -37.34 27.67 -20.48
N ALA A 548 -37.70 27.42 -19.22
CA ALA A 548 -37.15 28.15 -18.07
C ALA A 548 -35.63 27.96 -17.94
N LEU A 549 -35.13 26.73 -18.12
CA LEU A 549 -33.70 26.44 -18.11
C LEU A 549 -32.96 27.17 -19.24
N LEU A 550 -33.47 27.12 -20.48
CA LEU A 550 -32.84 27.76 -21.63
C LEU A 550 -32.81 29.28 -21.49
N GLN A 551 -33.86 29.89 -20.94
CA GLN A 551 -33.89 31.32 -20.66
C GLN A 551 -32.82 31.69 -19.62
N ARG A 552 -32.73 30.95 -18.51
CA ARG A 552 -31.71 31.18 -17.49
C ARG A 552 -30.29 30.98 -18.03
N MET A 553 -30.07 29.94 -18.84
CA MET A 553 -28.77 29.71 -19.49
C MET A 553 -28.41 30.87 -20.44
N LYS A 554 -29.38 31.39 -21.20
CA LYS A 554 -29.15 32.57 -22.05
C LYS A 554 -28.71 33.77 -21.21
N ASP A 555 -29.38 34.00 -20.07
CA ASP A 555 -29.05 35.09 -19.15
C ASP A 555 -27.65 34.90 -18.51
N GLU A 556 -27.19 33.65 -18.35
CA GLU A 556 -25.83 33.30 -17.90
C GLU A 556 -24.77 33.29 -19.02
N GLY A 557 -25.12 33.76 -20.21
CA GLY A 557 -24.18 33.96 -21.33
C GLY A 557 -23.90 32.71 -22.16
N TYR A 558 -24.75 31.69 -22.11
CA TYR A 558 -24.69 30.59 -23.07
C TYR A 558 -25.18 31.04 -24.45
N ALA A 559 -24.59 30.50 -25.51
CA ALA A 559 -24.95 30.82 -26.89
C ALA A 559 -26.29 30.18 -27.28
N ILE A 560 -27.40 30.85 -26.92
CA ILE A 560 -28.77 30.40 -27.17
C ILE A 560 -29.54 31.49 -27.92
N GLU A 561 -29.97 31.16 -29.13
CA GLU A 561 -30.70 32.05 -30.03
C GLU A 561 -32.09 31.49 -30.37
N GLY A 562 -33.02 32.36 -30.76
CA GLY A 562 -34.32 31.94 -31.29
C GLY A 562 -35.20 31.15 -30.31
N LEU A 563 -35.16 31.48 -29.01
CA LEU A 563 -36.06 30.87 -28.04
C LEU A 563 -37.52 31.23 -28.36
N PRO A 564 -38.44 30.24 -28.38
CA PRO A 564 -39.87 30.48 -28.59
C PRO A 564 -40.50 31.19 -27.40
N ALA A 565 -41.68 31.77 -27.61
CA ALA A 565 -42.39 32.52 -26.56
C ALA A 565 -43.05 31.59 -25.53
N THR A 566 -43.39 30.36 -25.94
CA THR A 566 -44.11 29.39 -25.11
C THR A 566 -43.46 28.00 -25.13
N SER A 567 -43.74 27.21 -24.10
CA SER A 567 -43.30 25.81 -24.00
C SER A 567 -43.95 24.91 -25.05
N ASP A 568 -45.17 25.24 -25.47
CA ASP A 568 -45.89 24.52 -26.53
C ASP A 568 -45.20 24.72 -27.87
N GLU A 569 -44.83 25.96 -28.21
CA GLU A 569 -44.04 26.27 -29.40
C GLU A 569 -42.69 25.56 -29.38
N LEU A 570 -42.03 25.48 -28.21
CA LEU A 570 -40.77 24.74 -28.07
C LEU A 570 -40.92 23.26 -28.44
N LEU A 571 -41.95 22.61 -27.91
CA LEU A 571 -42.19 21.19 -28.16
C LEU A 571 -42.63 20.94 -29.61
N LEU A 572 -43.50 21.79 -30.16
CA LEU A 572 -43.94 21.70 -31.56
C LEU A 572 -42.76 21.90 -32.51
N ASN A 573 -41.88 22.87 -32.25
CA ASN A 573 -40.66 23.09 -33.03
C ASN A 573 -39.72 21.88 -32.98
N LEU A 574 -39.64 21.18 -31.84
CA LEU A 574 -38.85 19.94 -31.73
C LEU A 574 -39.46 18.81 -32.56
N ILE A 575 -40.78 18.60 -32.46
CA ILE A 575 -41.49 17.55 -33.21
C ILE A 575 -41.43 17.82 -34.72
N ASP A 576 -41.55 19.09 -35.15
CA ASP A 576 -41.45 19.49 -36.55
C ASP A 576 -40.06 19.24 -37.16
N ARG A 577 -39.02 19.12 -36.32
CA ARG A 577 -37.66 18.78 -36.75
C ARG A 577 -37.41 17.28 -36.93
N CYS A 578 -38.49 16.48 -36.98
CA CYS A 578 -38.54 15.03 -37.08
C CYS A 578 -38.68 14.34 -35.71
N SER A 579 -39.50 13.28 -35.69
CA SER A 579 -39.68 12.38 -34.54
C SER A 579 -39.61 10.92 -35.00
N TYR A 580 -39.57 10.00 -34.05
CA TYR A 580 -39.54 8.56 -34.32
C TYR A 580 -40.89 7.97 -34.79
N ASP A 581 -41.96 8.78 -34.84
CA ASP A 581 -43.32 8.34 -35.19
C ASP A 581 -43.52 8.25 -36.71
N THR A 582 -43.26 7.07 -37.28
CA THR A 582 -43.39 6.83 -38.73
C THR A 582 -44.83 6.92 -39.25
N THR A 583 -45.84 6.97 -38.38
CA THR A 583 -47.25 7.07 -38.78
C THR A 583 -47.59 8.45 -39.31
N TRP A 584 -46.98 9.48 -38.71
CA TRP A 584 -47.24 10.89 -38.98
C TRP A 584 -46.02 11.63 -39.55
N LEU A 585 -44.92 10.91 -39.77
CA LEU A 585 -43.69 11.47 -40.32
C LEU A 585 -43.88 11.85 -41.79
N THR A 586 -43.69 13.13 -42.09
CA THR A 586 -43.77 13.63 -43.48
C THR A 586 -42.41 13.60 -44.18
N ASP A 587 -42.41 13.54 -45.52
CA ASP A 587 -41.18 13.62 -46.33
C ASP A 587 -40.41 14.93 -46.08
N ALA A 588 -41.12 16.03 -45.82
CA ALA A 588 -40.52 17.33 -45.51
C ALA A 588 -39.77 17.31 -44.17
N GLN A 589 -40.36 16.70 -43.13
CA GLN A 589 -39.71 16.54 -41.83
C GLN A 589 -38.50 15.61 -41.94
N LEU A 590 -38.64 14.51 -42.68
CA LEU A 590 -37.54 13.58 -42.96
C LEU A 590 -36.40 14.25 -43.75
N ALA A 591 -36.71 15.12 -44.70
CA ALA A 591 -35.73 15.88 -45.46
C ALA A 591 -34.89 16.80 -44.55
N ARG A 592 -35.50 17.38 -43.52
CA ARG A 592 -34.89 18.30 -42.53
C ARG A 592 -34.17 17.58 -41.39
N ALA A 593 -34.39 16.28 -41.21
CA ALA A 593 -33.76 15.49 -40.15
C ALA A 593 -32.22 15.50 -40.27
N TYR A 594 -31.54 15.46 -39.13
CA TYR A 594 -30.08 15.28 -39.12
C TYR A 594 -29.73 13.86 -39.58
N LYS A 595 -28.89 13.75 -40.61
CA LYS A 595 -28.50 12.47 -41.22
C LYS A 595 -27.06 12.14 -40.89
N VAL A 596 -26.82 10.90 -40.49
CA VAL A 596 -25.47 10.36 -40.26
C VAL A 596 -25.08 9.52 -41.47
N PRO A 597 -23.99 9.86 -42.19
CA PRO A 597 -23.51 9.03 -43.29
C PRO A 597 -23.16 7.62 -42.82
N VAL A 598 -23.47 6.61 -43.64
CA VAL A 598 -23.24 5.20 -43.31
C VAL A 598 -21.78 4.91 -42.96
N PHE A 599 -20.83 5.49 -43.71
CA PHE A 599 -19.40 5.31 -43.43
C PHE A 599 -19.02 5.80 -42.04
N ARG A 600 -19.58 6.94 -41.60
CA ARG A 600 -19.30 7.52 -40.28
C ARG A 600 -19.93 6.70 -39.15
N TYR A 601 -21.14 6.17 -39.37
CA TYR A 601 -21.73 5.21 -38.43
C TYR A 601 -20.90 3.93 -38.34
N ALA A 602 -20.39 3.42 -39.47
CA ALA A 602 -19.56 2.23 -39.51
C ALA A 602 -18.23 2.41 -38.76
N GLU A 603 -17.59 3.58 -38.87
CA GLU A 603 -16.39 3.94 -38.08
C GLU A 603 -16.67 3.90 -36.57
N TRP A 604 -17.77 4.53 -36.14
CA TRP A 604 -18.18 4.53 -34.73
C TRP A 604 -18.55 3.14 -34.22
N PHE A 605 -19.27 2.37 -35.03
CA PHE A 605 -19.61 0.99 -34.72
C PHE A 605 -18.33 0.17 -34.55
N ALA A 606 -17.37 0.27 -35.48
CA ALA A 606 -16.11 -0.46 -35.44
C ALA A 606 -15.25 -0.15 -34.20
N ALA A 607 -15.32 1.08 -33.69
CA ALA A 607 -14.63 1.50 -32.47
C ALA A 607 -15.27 0.95 -31.18
N ALA A 608 -16.49 0.43 -31.22
CA ALA A 608 -17.17 -0.14 -30.06
C ALA A 608 -16.60 -1.52 -29.66
N PRO A 609 -16.69 -1.90 -28.37
CA PRO A 609 -16.26 -3.22 -27.90
C PRO A 609 -16.87 -4.36 -28.71
N ALA A 610 -16.09 -5.42 -28.94
CA ALA A 610 -16.51 -6.54 -29.78
C ALA A 610 -17.78 -7.24 -29.27
N SER A 611 -17.98 -7.31 -27.95
CA SER A 611 -19.22 -7.83 -27.36
C SER A 611 -20.43 -6.98 -27.74
N SER A 612 -20.36 -5.66 -27.53
CA SER A 612 -21.43 -4.73 -27.91
C SER A 612 -21.74 -4.78 -29.40
N ARG A 613 -20.72 -4.86 -30.27
CA ARG A 613 -20.91 -5.02 -31.71
C ARG A 613 -21.67 -6.30 -32.06
N ARG A 614 -21.29 -7.44 -31.46
CA ARG A 614 -21.99 -8.72 -31.68
C ARG A 614 -23.44 -8.67 -31.21
N ASP A 615 -23.70 -8.11 -30.03
CA ASP A 615 -25.05 -8.02 -29.48
C ASP A 615 -25.94 -7.10 -30.33
N MET A 616 -25.39 -5.95 -30.76
CA MET A 616 -26.07 -5.05 -31.69
C MET A 616 -26.35 -5.72 -33.03
N ALA A 617 -25.36 -6.38 -33.64
CA ALA A 617 -25.52 -7.05 -34.93
C ALA A 617 -26.54 -8.21 -34.85
N ARG A 618 -26.53 -8.96 -33.75
CA ARG A 618 -27.50 -10.05 -33.51
C ARG A 618 -28.94 -9.53 -33.43
N GLN A 619 -29.16 -8.40 -32.75
CA GLN A 619 -30.49 -7.85 -32.54
C GLN A 619 -30.98 -7.01 -33.73
N TRP A 620 -30.10 -6.25 -34.37
CA TRP A 620 -30.46 -5.20 -35.34
C TRP A 620 -29.91 -5.42 -36.75
N GLY A 621 -29.10 -6.46 -36.96
CA GLY A 621 -28.37 -6.71 -38.20
C GLY A 621 -27.05 -5.94 -38.28
N GLU A 622 -26.22 -6.28 -39.27
CA GLU A 622 -24.97 -5.58 -39.54
C GLU A 622 -25.21 -4.08 -39.85
N PRO A 623 -24.26 -3.19 -39.52
CA PRO A 623 -24.33 -1.77 -39.87
C PRO A 623 -24.72 -1.53 -41.34
N PRO A 624 -25.62 -0.56 -41.66
CA PRO A 624 -26.26 0.40 -40.75
C PRO A 624 -27.52 -0.12 -40.03
N GLY A 625 -27.84 -1.42 -40.13
CA GLY A 625 -29.10 -1.98 -39.64
C GLY A 625 -30.29 -1.65 -40.55
N LYS A 626 -31.51 -1.69 -39.98
CA LYS A 626 -32.76 -1.41 -40.70
C LYS A 626 -33.62 -0.30 -40.09
N ALA A 627 -33.35 0.09 -38.84
CA ALA A 627 -34.14 1.08 -38.13
C ALA A 627 -33.73 2.50 -38.57
N TYR A 628 -34.70 3.28 -39.07
CA TYR A 628 -34.50 4.68 -39.51
C TYR A 628 -33.37 4.86 -40.54
N VAL A 629 -33.21 3.88 -41.43
CA VAL A 629 -32.27 3.94 -42.56
C VAL A 629 -33.01 4.44 -43.80
N HIS A 630 -32.51 5.51 -44.40
CA HIS A 630 -33.13 6.14 -45.58
C HIS A 630 -32.11 6.21 -46.71
N TYR A 631 -32.44 5.58 -47.85
CA TYR A 631 -31.66 5.70 -49.08
C TYR A 631 -32.21 6.86 -49.92
N PRO A 632 -31.36 7.61 -50.63
CA PRO A 632 -31.86 8.55 -51.64
C PRO A 632 -32.68 7.78 -52.68
N PRO A 633 -33.74 8.39 -53.25
CA PRO A 633 -34.53 7.74 -54.28
C PRO A 633 -33.62 7.32 -55.45
N SER A 634 -33.72 6.05 -55.85
CA SER A 634 -33.05 5.56 -57.06
C SER A 634 -33.52 6.37 -58.26
N PRO A 635 -32.64 6.81 -59.17
CA PRO A 635 -33.10 7.39 -60.43
C PRO A 635 -33.97 6.34 -61.12
N GLU A 636 -35.20 6.72 -61.47
CA GLU A 636 -36.10 5.85 -62.22
C GLU A 636 -35.37 5.34 -63.47
N PRO A 637 -35.49 4.05 -63.83
CA PRO A 637 -35.04 3.60 -65.13
C PRO A 637 -35.90 4.35 -66.16
N GLY A 638 -35.31 5.36 -66.80
CA GLY A 638 -35.98 6.19 -67.78
C GLY A 638 -36.74 5.32 -68.78
N GLY A 639 -38.05 5.55 -68.85
CA GLY A 639 -38.90 4.96 -69.86
C GLY A 639 -38.32 5.25 -71.24
N GLY A 640 -37.74 4.21 -71.85
CA GLY A 640 -37.40 4.22 -73.26
C GLY A 640 -38.68 4.19 -74.07
N ASP A 641 -39.18 5.38 -74.40
CA ASP A 641 -40.20 5.59 -75.42
C ASP A 641 -39.54 6.33 -76.58
N GLY A 642 -39.68 5.81 -77.80
CA GLY A 642 -39.29 6.50 -79.03
C GLY A 642 -38.43 5.67 -79.99
N GLY A 643 -39.09 5.14 -81.02
CA GLY A 643 -38.47 4.44 -82.14
C GLY A 643 -37.66 5.33 -83.09
N GLY A 644 -36.95 4.65 -84.00
CA GLY A 644 -36.10 5.23 -85.03
C GLY A 644 -35.01 4.25 -85.42
#